data_AF-A0A432WSA6-F1
#
_entry.id   AF-A0A432WSA6-F1
#
_cell.length_a   1.000
_cell.length_b   1.000
_cell.length_c   1.000
_cell.angle_alpha   90.00
_cell.angle_beta   90.00
_cell.angle_gamma   90.00
#
_symmetry.space_group_name_H-M   'P 1'
#
loop_
_entity.id
_entity.type
_entity.pdbx_description
1 polymer ?
#
loop_
_entity_poly.entity_id
_entity_poly.type
_entity_poly.pdbx_seq_one_letter_code
_entity_poly.pdbx_strand_id
1 'polypeptide(L)'
;MQTNSLTARLLLRVVIASSLVLAIAGVSGFYVSYHQAFQAQVDHLQYDKQQRIAREASVFRQAEDTAALLGHYFQLAYENAPTHLDWEAIFWALHEETEPGVVRLKQDFFDGEILPAEFSSAFSDRRLQSLSSFIGRSDVPLDEERMRRIVIATQLLHRFAPAWQRFYENTHISMPENALIQYSVTQPWGRQARHDLIMTDYSVVRSTLQSENPERLGAWTGLYYDLSSEQWVITYQKPIDSKGKHLGTPSHDVSLASIIDRLIERGDSPAQHLIINTQGQIIAAPATFLDGHQESGIINIETLESPLIQGIWDRLETQSGPFLETLDVHDVLVLAEQVPGPGWWYVTAYPLSAIHSSALYAPIRFVIIGSLFAFLLLVVLYVFVQQQVTKPLKKLTQLTHDVGAHRFEQITELKLQPNRHAAEISALLRSFQQMATRILRNQQHLETEVESRTAELAAANARLHDMAHVDGLTGLLNRRAFNRDLQSMISAATQPKSAAVVTILLLADVDYFKPFNDTYGHVEGDQVLKQLCSAFDRHFKPQAYRFGGEELAAIFEVPLEAAHARAIESAEAAREDIESLNIRHQDSPFKVVTVSFGVTIIQPDDTIESALDRADQALYQAKEAGRNQTIFRSPRGHSSK
;
A
#
# COMPACT_ATOMS: atom_id res chain seq x y z
N MET A 1 -25.69 2.76 17.20
CA MET A 1 -25.67 3.72 16.08
C MET A 1 -24.24 3.92 15.61
N GLN A 2 -23.89 3.33 14.46
CA GLN A 2 -22.55 3.40 13.86
C GLN A 2 -22.30 4.82 13.33
N THR A 3 -21.55 5.62 14.07
CA THR A 3 -21.00 6.86 13.53
C THR A 3 -19.87 6.50 12.57
N ASN A 4 -20.19 6.29 11.29
CA ASN A 4 -19.18 6.23 10.23
C ASN A 4 -18.35 7.51 10.28
N SER A 5 -17.12 7.39 10.79
CA SER A 5 -16.20 8.51 10.97
C SER A 5 -16.02 9.23 9.64
N LEU A 6 -15.88 10.56 9.70
CA LEU A 6 -15.63 11.39 8.52
C LEU A 6 -14.49 10.82 7.66
N THR A 7 -13.48 10.25 8.31
CA THR A 7 -12.34 9.56 7.70
C THR A 7 -12.73 8.34 6.86
N ALA A 8 -13.66 7.51 7.30
CA ALA A 8 -14.11 6.35 6.53
C ALA A 8 -14.83 6.75 5.24
N ARG A 9 -15.66 7.81 5.29
CA ARG A 9 -16.35 8.32 4.08
C ARG A 9 -15.39 8.94 3.08
N LEU A 10 -14.37 9.65 3.57
CA LEU A 10 -13.37 10.30 2.72
C LEU A 10 -12.49 9.26 2.03
N LEU A 11 -12.03 8.25 2.77
CA LEU A 11 -11.29 7.11 2.20
C LEU A 11 -12.13 6.33 1.19
N LEU A 12 -13.41 6.08 1.46
CA LEU A 12 -14.30 5.40 0.52
C LEU A 12 -14.45 6.17 -0.80
N ARG A 13 -14.60 7.50 -0.75
CA ARG A 13 -14.66 8.34 -1.96
C ARG A 13 -13.36 8.28 -2.77
N VAL A 14 -12.21 8.28 -2.08
CA VAL A 14 -10.90 8.13 -2.74
C VAL A 14 -10.79 6.75 -3.39
N VAL A 15 -11.16 5.67 -2.69
CA VAL A 15 -11.18 4.30 -3.27
C VAL A 15 -12.03 4.25 -4.54
N ILE A 16 -13.26 4.78 -4.50
CA ILE A 16 -14.17 4.76 -5.66
C ILE A 16 -13.57 5.54 -6.83
N ALA A 17 -13.07 6.76 -6.58
CA ALA A 17 -12.46 7.60 -7.62
C ALA A 17 -11.20 6.95 -8.22
N SER A 18 -10.31 6.40 -7.38
CA SER A 18 -9.11 5.70 -7.83
C SER A 18 -9.44 4.44 -8.63
N SER A 19 -10.46 3.68 -8.22
CA SER A 19 -10.90 2.48 -8.94
C SER A 19 -11.48 2.84 -10.31
N LEU A 20 -12.25 3.92 -10.40
CA LEU A 20 -12.79 4.41 -11.67
C LEU A 20 -11.67 4.85 -12.62
N VAL A 21 -10.67 5.58 -12.12
CA VAL A 21 -9.50 6.01 -12.91
C VAL A 21 -8.71 4.79 -13.41
N LEU A 22 -8.48 3.79 -12.56
CA LEU A 22 -7.79 2.56 -12.94
C LEU A 22 -8.58 1.76 -13.99
N ALA A 23 -9.90 1.68 -13.86
CA ALA A 23 -10.75 1.01 -14.85
C ALA A 23 -10.69 1.70 -16.22
N ILE A 24 -10.82 3.03 -16.26
CA ILE A 24 -10.73 3.81 -17.50
C ILE A 24 -9.33 3.65 -18.11
N ALA A 25 -8.27 3.78 -17.32
CA ALA A 25 -6.90 3.60 -17.80
C ALA A 25 -6.64 2.17 -18.31
N GLY A 26 -7.21 1.15 -17.65
CA GLY A 26 -7.13 -0.23 -18.08
C GLY A 26 -7.82 -0.49 -19.41
N VAL A 27 -9.04 0.02 -19.60
CA VAL A 27 -9.80 -0.10 -20.85
C VAL A 27 -9.09 0.65 -21.99
N SER A 28 -8.69 1.90 -21.77
CA SER A 28 -7.95 2.68 -22.77
C SER A 28 -6.60 2.04 -23.10
N GLY A 29 -5.90 1.54 -22.08
CA GLY A 29 -4.63 0.83 -22.26
C GLY A 29 -4.79 -0.45 -23.06
N PHE A 30 -5.86 -1.22 -22.82
CA PHE A 30 -6.20 -2.39 -23.63
C PHE A 30 -6.50 -2.01 -25.08
N TYR A 31 -7.29 -0.96 -25.31
CA TYR A 31 -7.59 -0.49 -26.66
C TYR A 31 -6.32 -0.13 -27.44
N VAL A 32 -5.40 0.62 -26.82
CA VAL A 32 -4.10 0.99 -27.44
C VAL A 32 -3.23 -0.25 -27.64
N SER A 33 -3.12 -1.11 -26.64
CA SER A 33 -2.30 -2.33 -26.71
C SER A 33 -2.81 -3.30 -27.78
N TYR A 34 -4.13 -3.41 -27.93
CA TYR A 34 -4.74 -4.23 -28.96
C TYR A 34 -4.45 -3.69 -30.37
N HIS A 35 -4.65 -2.39 -30.60
CA HIS A 35 -4.32 -1.79 -31.90
C HIS A 35 -2.83 -1.92 -32.24
N GLN A 36 -1.94 -1.73 -31.27
CA GLN A 36 -0.51 -1.94 -31.48
C GLN A 36 -0.17 -3.40 -31.78
N ALA A 37 -0.72 -4.35 -31.01
CA ALA A 37 -0.51 -5.77 -31.24
C ALA A 37 -1.07 -6.22 -32.60
N PHE A 38 -2.24 -5.72 -32.97
CA PHE A 38 -2.86 -6.00 -34.27
C PHE A 38 -1.99 -5.49 -35.42
N GLN A 39 -1.57 -4.22 -35.39
CA GLN A 39 -0.71 -3.65 -36.43
C GLN A 39 0.64 -4.36 -36.51
N ALA A 40 1.28 -4.63 -35.37
CA ALA A 40 2.54 -5.38 -35.34
C ALA A 40 2.39 -6.80 -35.92
N GLN A 41 1.25 -7.45 -35.67
CA GLN A 41 0.97 -8.76 -36.23
C GLN A 41 0.69 -8.70 -37.75
N VAL A 42 -0.04 -7.68 -38.20
CA VAL A 42 -0.24 -7.41 -39.63
C VAL A 42 1.11 -7.24 -40.34
N ASP A 43 2.00 -6.39 -39.80
CA ASP A 43 3.33 -6.15 -40.37
C ASP A 43 4.16 -7.44 -40.41
N HIS A 44 4.14 -8.22 -39.32
CA HIS A 44 4.84 -9.50 -39.24
C HIS A 44 4.33 -10.51 -40.29
N LEU A 45 3.00 -10.65 -40.41
CA LEU A 45 2.40 -11.57 -41.39
C LEU A 45 2.67 -11.12 -42.83
N GLN A 46 2.65 -9.82 -43.12
CA GLN A 46 3.01 -9.29 -44.44
C GLN A 46 4.47 -9.58 -44.78
N TYR A 47 5.38 -9.38 -43.83
CA TYR A 47 6.80 -9.68 -44.01
C TYR A 47 7.05 -11.18 -44.21
N ASP A 48 6.48 -12.03 -43.37
CA ASP A 48 6.61 -13.50 -43.46
C ASP A 48 6.07 -14.01 -44.79
N LYS A 49 4.89 -13.54 -45.20
CA LYS A 49 4.31 -13.79 -46.52
C LYS A 49 5.28 -13.43 -47.65
N GLN A 50 5.83 -12.22 -47.65
CA GLN A 50 6.74 -11.79 -48.72
C GLN A 50 7.98 -12.68 -48.82
N GLN A 51 8.58 -13.07 -47.69
CA GLN A 51 9.74 -13.97 -47.66
C GLN A 51 9.38 -15.36 -48.20
N ARG A 52 8.22 -15.90 -47.80
CA ARG A 52 7.76 -17.23 -48.23
C ARG A 52 7.41 -17.28 -49.71
N ILE A 53 6.60 -16.33 -50.19
CA ILE A 53 6.24 -16.26 -51.62
C ILE A 53 7.50 -16.04 -52.45
N ALA A 54 8.40 -15.11 -52.07
CA ALA A 54 9.62 -14.87 -52.84
C ALA A 54 10.51 -16.11 -52.95
N ARG A 55 10.65 -16.88 -51.85
CA ARG A 55 11.43 -18.11 -51.81
C ARG A 55 10.83 -19.17 -52.72
N GLU A 56 9.55 -19.49 -52.58
CA GLU A 56 8.95 -20.61 -53.33
C GLU A 56 8.63 -20.23 -54.78
N ALA A 57 8.29 -18.96 -55.07
CA ALA A 57 8.13 -18.44 -56.43
C ALA A 57 9.42 -18.46 -57.27
N SER A 58 10.58 -18.63 -56.64
CA SER A 58 11.84 -18.77 -57.37
C SER A 58 11.90 -20.08 -58.15
N VAL A 59 11.37 -21.19 -57.60
CA VAL A 59 11.36 -22.51 -58.25
C VAL A 59 10.48 -22.49 -59.49
N PHE A 60 9.28 -21.89 -59.37
CA PHE A 60 8.35 -21.76 -60.50
C PHE A 60 8.93 -20.88 -61.60
N ARG A 61 9.43 -19.68 -61.29
CA ARG A 61 10.07 -18.82 -62.30
C ARG A 61 11.28 -19.48 -62.95
N GLN A 62 12.10 -20.17 -62.16
CA GLN A 62 13.24 -20.90 -62.69
C GLN A 62 12.80 -21.99 -63.66
N ALA A 63 11.70 -22.70 -63.39
CA ALA A 63 11.16 -23.72 -64.30
C ALA A 63 10.71 -23.10 -65.63
N GLU A 64 10.07 -21.93 -65.58
CA GLU A 64 9.68 -21.20 -66.80
C GLU A 64 10.89 -20.82 -67.64
N ASP A 65 11.89 -20.20 -66.99
CA ASP A 65 13.12 -19.74 -67.62
C ASP A 65 13.93 -20.90 -68.20
N THR A 66 14.09 -22.00 -67.45
CA THR A 66 14.91 -23.15 -67.89
C THR A 66 14.23 -23.98 -68.96
N ALA A 67 12.90 -24.12 -68.94
CA ALA A 67 12.16 -24.77 -70.02
C ALA A 67 12.20 -23.93 -71.30
N ALA A 68 12.06 -22.61 -71.20
CA ALA A 68 12.22 -21.70 -72.32
C ALA A 68 13.64 -21.76 -72.90
N LEU A 69 14.66 -21.83 -72.05
CA LEU A 69 16.06 -21.99 -72.47
C LEU A 69 16.29 -23.33 -73.18
N LEU A 70 15.79 -24.44 -72.60
CA LEU A 70 15.87 -25.77 -73.21
C LEU A 70 15.18 -25.78 -74.57
N GLY A 71 14.01 -25.15 -74.67
CA GLY A 71 13.27 -25.01 -75.93
C GLY A 71 14.00 -24.19 -76.99
N HIS A 72 14.61 -23.07 -76.58
CA HIS A 72 15.43 -22.25 -77.47
C HIS A 72 16.60 -23.06 -78.07
N TYR A 73 17.35 -23.79 -77.23
CA TYR A 73 18.45 -24.63 -77.71
C TYR A 73 17.97 -25.84 -78.51
N PHE A 74 16.81 -26.40 -78.19
CA PHE A 74 16.20 -27.49 -78.97
C PHE A 74 15.84 -27.03 -80.38
N GLN A 75 15.20 -25.87 -80.51
CA GLN A 75 14.92 -25.27 -81.81
C GLN A 75 16.20 -24.97 -82.59
N LEU A 76 17.18 -24.35 -81.94
CA LEU A 76 18.46 -24.00 -82.57
C LEU A 76 19.22 -25.23 -83.06
N ALA A 77 19.28 -26.29 -82.25
CA ALA A 77 19.95 -27.54 -82.61
C ALA A 77 19.21 -28.26 -83.74
N TYR A 78 17.88 -28.22 -83.75
CA TYR A 78 17.07 -28.78 -84.82
C TYR A 78 17.26 -28.03 -86.16
N GLU A 79 17.27 -26.70 -86.14
CA GLU A 79 17.42 -25.88 -87.34
C GLU A 79 18.84 -25.91 -87.92
N ASN A 80 19.86 -26.08 -87.08
CA ASN A 80 21.27 -26.16 -87.47
C ASN A 80 21.83 -27.59 -87.48
N ALA A 81 20.95 -28.60 -87.45
CA ALA A 81 21.34 -30.00 -87.41
C ALA A 81 22.23 -30.35 -88.63
N PRO A 82 23.43 -30.94 -88.43
CA PRO A 82 24.31 -31.27 -89.54
C PRO A 82 23.65 -32.25 -90.52
N THR A 83 23.69 -31.93 -91.80
CA THR A 83 23.11 -32.74 -92.88
C THR A 83 23.95 -33.97 -93.26
N HIS A 84 25.18 -34.07 -92.74
CA HIS A 84 26.10 -35.17 -93.03
C HIS A 84 26.05 -36.31 -91.99
N LEU A 85 25.31 -36.12 -90.89
CA LEU A 85 25.14 -37.16 -89.88
C LEU A 85 24.02 -38.11 -90.29
N ASP A 86 24.26 -39.41 -90.10
CA ASP A 86 23.24 -40.45 -90.26
C ASP A 86 22.42 -40.54 -88.96
N TRP A 87 21.29 -39.83 -88.94
CA TRP A 87 20.43 -39.73 -87.76
C TRP A 87 19.73 -41.06 -87.44
N GLU A 88 19.45 -41.88 -88.45
CA GLU A 88 18.86 -43.20 -88.27
C GLU A 88 19.85 -44.16 -87.60
N ALA A 89 21.11 -44.20 -88.06
CA ALA A 89 22.15 -45.01 -87.43
C ALA A 89 22.40 -44.59 -85.98
N ILE A 90 22.46 -43.29 -85.69
CA ILE A 90 22.63 -42.78 -84.32
C ILE A 90 21.41 -43.15 -83.45
N PHE A 91 20.20 -43.03 -83.99
CA PHE A 91 18.97 -43.35 -83.26
C PHE A 91 18.94 -44.82 -82.84
N TRP A 92 19.21 -45.77 -83.75
CA TRP A 92 19.22 -47.20 -83.46
C TRP A 92 20.45 -47.67 -82.65
N ALA A 93 21.54 -46.89 -82.65
CA ALA A 93 22.62 -47.10 -81.69
C ALA A 93 22.13 -46.87 -80.25
N LEU A 94 21.25 -45.88 -80.05
CA LEU A 94 20.71 -45.48 -78.74
C LEU A 94 19.47 -46.28 -78.30
N HIS A 95 18.60 -46.61 -79.25
CA HIS A 95 17.27 -47.16 -78.99
C HIS A 95 17.15 -48.62 -79.43
N GLU A 96 16.14 -49.30 -78.89
CA GLU A 96 15.74 -50.64 -79.30
C GLU A 96 14.21 -50.75 -79.33
N GLU A 97 13.68 -51.58 -80.23
CA GLU A 97 12.26 -51.93 -80.21
C GLU A 97 12.05 -53.01 -79.14
N THR A 98 11.27 -52.67 -78.11
CA THR A 98 11.01 -53.55 -76.97
C THR A 98 9.73 -54.35 -77.13
N GLU A 99 8.74 -53.76 -77.81
CA GLU A 99 7.48 -54.40 -78.17
C GLU A 99 7.07 -53.91 -79.58
N PRO A 100 6.21 -54.63 -80.32
CA PRO A 100 5.80 -54.23 -81.65
C PRO A 100 5.22 -52.80 -81.69
N GLY A 101 5.93 -51.91 -82.38
CA GLY A 101 5.58 -50.49 -82.53
C GLY A 101 5.89 -49.63 -81.30
N VAL A 102 6.72 -50.12 -80.38
CA VAL A 102 7.20 -49.38 -79.18
C VAL A 102 8.71 -49.41 -79.14
N VAL A 103 9.31 -48.23 -79.18
CA VAL A 103 10.77 -48.05 -79.17
C VAL A 103 11.17 -47.33 -77.89
N ARG A 104 12.26 -47.78 -77.26
CA ARG A 104 12.74 -47.23 -75.99
C ARG A 104 14.25 -47.03 -76.02
N LEU A 105 14.75 -46.09 -75.23
CA LEU A 105 16.19 -45.93 -75.02
C LEU A 105 16.74 -47.19 -74.31
N LYS A 106 17.89 -47.71 -74.76
CA LYS A 106 18.56 -48.86 -74.12
C LYS A 106 18.84 -48.58 -72.65
N GLN A 107 18.64 -49.59 -71.80
CA GLN A 107 18.79 -49.48 -70.33
C GLN A 107 20.19 -48.99 -69.94
N ASP A 108 21.21 -49.37 -70.72
CA ASP A 108 22.61 -48.99 -70.52
C ASP A 108 22.78 -47.46 -70.42
N PHE A 109 22.00 -46.67 -71.17
CA PHE A 109 22.07 -45.20 -71.15
C PHE A 109 21.34 -44.55 -69.95
N PHE A 110 20.59 -45.34 -69.17
CA PHE A 110 20.14 -44.94 -67.84
C PHE A 110 21.23 -45.25 -66.80
N ASP A 111 21.81 -46.45 -66.86
CA ASP A 111 22.79 -46.96 -65.88
C ASP A 111 24.17 -46.30 -66.00
N GLY A 112 24.50 -45.74 -67.18
CA GLY A 112 25.69 -44.94 -67.40
C GLY A 112 26.70 -45.55 -68.39
N GLU A 113 26.33 -45.57 -69.67
CA GLU A 113 27.08 -46.19 -70.76
C GLU A 113 27.89 -45.17 -71.58
N ILE A 114 29.01 -45.64 -72.15
CA ILE A 114 29.84 -44.84 -73.05
C ILE A 114 29.37 -45.07 -74.49
N LEU A 115 28.97 -44.00 -75.17
CA LEU A 115 28.59 -44.02 -76.58
C LEU A 115 29.76 -44.53 -77.45
N PRO A 116 29.50 -45.41 -78.43
CA PRO A 116 30.52 -45.87 -79.38
C PRO A 116 31.25 -44.70 -80.05
N ALA A 117 32.55 -44.87 -80.30
CA ALA A 117 33.41 -43.78 -80.77
C ALA A 117 32.97 -43.18 -82.11
N GLU A 118 32.35 -43.97 -82.98
CA GLU A 118 31.78 -43.56 -84.27
C GLU A 118 30.63 -42.55 -84.17
N PHE A 119 29.89 -42.54 -83.06
CA PHE A 119 28.77 -41.60 -82.83
C PHE A 119 29.16 -40.40 -81.94
N SER A 120 30.42 -40.32 -81.54
CA SER A 120 30.89 -39.27 -80.63
C SER A 120 30.92 -37.86 -81.22
N SER A 121 30.83 -37.70 -82.54
CA SER A 121 30.65 -36.38 -83.19
C SER A 121 29.27 -35.78 -82.92
N ALA A 122 28.28 -36.60 -82.54
CA ALA A 122 26.94 -36.16 -82.25
C ALA A 122 26.75 -35.71 -80.78
N PHE A 123 27.60 -36.16 -79.85
CA PHE A 123 27.48 -35.85 -78.42
C PHE A 123 28.73 -35.18 -77.86
N SER A 124 28.57 -34.10 -77.09
CA SER A 124 29.70 -33.37 -76.48
C SER A 124 30.41 -34.14 -75.36
N ASP A 125 29.71 -35.08 -74.72
CA ASP A 125 30.23 -35.99 -73.69
C ASP A 125 29.85 -37.41 -74.11
N ARG A 126 30.74 -38.37 -73.86
CA ARG A 126 30.57 -39.76 -74.29
C ARG A 126 29.77 -40.59 -73.31
N ARG A 127 29.69 -40.22 -72.03
CA ARG A 127 28.99 -41.02 -71.02
C ARG A 127 27.56 -40.50 -70.82
N LEU A 128 26.59 -41.21 -71.37
CA LEU A 128 25.17 -40.91 -71.16
C LEU A 128 24.66 -41.69 -69.95
N GLN A 129 23.93 -41.02 -69.06
CA GLN A 129 23.38 -41.62 -67.84
C GLN A 129 22.06 -40.92 -67.46
N SER A 130 21.22 -41.60 -66.67
CA SER A 130 19.97 -41.07 -66.13
C SER A 130 18.96 -40.62 -67.19
N LEU A 131 19.07 -41.16 -68.41
CA LEU A 131 18.15 -40.88 -69.51
C LEU A 131 17.24 -42.09 -69.74
N SER A 132 15.99 -41.81 -70.10
CA SER A 132 15.08 -42.82 -70.62
C SER A 132 14.21 -42.19 -71.70
N SER A 133 13.74 -43.00 -72.65
CA SER A 133 12.77 -42.55 -73.63
C SER A 133 11.69 -43.60 -73.85
N PHE A 134 10.50 -43.12 -74.14
CA PHE A 134 9.37 -43.92 -74.59
C PHE A 134 8.86 -43.32 -75.90
N ILE A 135 8.91 -44.11 -76.97
CA ILE A 135 8.30 -43.80 -78.26
C ILE A 135 7.20 -44.83 -78.48
N GLY A 136 5.98 -44.43 -78.20
CA GLY A 136 4.81 -45.26 -78.36
C GLY A 136 4.29 -45.30 -79.80
N ARG A 137 3.20 -46.04 -80.00
CA ARG A 137 2.52 -46.11 -81.29
C ARG A 137 1.98 -44.74 -81.69
N SER A 138 2.11 -44.40 -82.97
CA SER A 138 1.64 -43.14 -83.56
C SER A 138 1.19 -43.38 -85.00
N ASP A 139 0.21 -42.60 -85.47
CA ASP A 139 -0.23 -42.61 -86.87
C ASP A 139 0.82 -42.01 -87.83
N VAL A 140 1.80 -41.28 -87.28
CA VAL A 140 2.93 -40.75 -88.04
C VAL A 140 4.05 -41.81 -88.03
N PRO A 141 4.67 -42.15 -89.18
CA PRO A 141 5.79 -43.10 -89.23
C PRO A 141 7.03 -42.52 -88.54
N LEU A 142 7.88 -43.38 -87.96
CA LEU A 142 9.15 -42.99 -87.36
C LEU A 142 10.20 -42.82 -88.48
N ASP A 143 10.23 -41.64 -89.09
CA ASP A 143 11.15 -41.28 -90.17
C ASP A 143 12.46 -40.65 -89.64
N GLU A 144 13.43 -40.42 -90.54
CA GLU A 144 14.73 -39.83 -90.19
C GLU A 144 14.59 -38.48 -89.47
N GLU A 145 13.57 -37.69 -89.82
CA GLU A 145 13.32 -36.40 -89.18
C GLU A 145 12.90 -36.54 -87.71
N ARG A 146 11.99 -37.48 -87.41
CA ARG A 146 11.58 -37.77 -86.03
C ARG A 146 12.73 -38.36 -85.24
N MET A 147 13.48 -39.29 -85.84
CA MET A 147 14.68 -39.85 -85.22
C MET A 147 15.69 -38.74 -84.87
N ARG A 148 15.94 -37.80 -85.78
CA ARG A 148 16.77 -36.62 -85.54
C ARG A 148 16.26 -35.79 -84.34
N ARG A 149 14.97 -35.48 -84.28
CA ARG A 149 14.39 -34.74 -83.14
C ARG A 149 14.61 -35.47 -81.82
N ILE A 150 14.39 -36.78 -81.79
CA ILE A 150 14.55 -37.61 -80.58
C ILE A 150 16.02 -37.65 -80.13
N VAL A 151 16.95 -37.80 -81.08
CA VAL A 151 18.40 -37.78 -80.80
C VAL A 151 18.82 -36.42 -80.24
N ILE A 152 18.39 -35.31 -80.85
CA ILE A 152 18.69 -33.95 -80.36
C ILE A 152 18.09 -33.72 -78.97
N ALA A 153 16.85 -34.16 -78.72
CA ALA A 153 16.24 -34.07 -77.39
C ALA A 153 17.07 -34.82 -76.35
N THR A 154 17.52 -36.03 -76.66
CA THR A 154 18.39 -36.85 -75.81
C THR A 154 19.70 -36.13 -75.49
N GLN A 155 20.34 -35.53 -76.50
CA GLN A 155 21.58 -34.75 -76.34
C GLN A 155 21.41 -33.55 -75.41
N LEU A 156 20.35 -32.77 -75.59
CA LEU A 156 20.13 -31.56 -74.80
C LEU A 156 19.71 -31.86 -73.37
N LEU A 157 18.88 -32.89 -73.17
CA LEU A 157 18.55 -33.37 -71.83
C LEU A 157 19.79 -33.85 -71.11
N HIS A 158 20.64 -34.65 -71.75
CA HIS A 158 21.93 -35.03 -71.20
C HIS A 158 22.80 -33.83 -70.80
N ARG A 159 22.83 -32.80 -71.64
CA ARG A 159 23.68 -31.61 -71.46
C ARG A 159 23.20 -30.68 -70.34
N PHE A 160 21.89 -30.43 -70.26
CA PHE A 160 21.32 -29.39 -69.40
C PHE A 160 20.64 -29.92 -68.14
N ALA A 161 19.90 -31.03 -68.25
CA ALA A 161 19.09 -31.53 -67.14
C ALA A 161 19.88 -31.87 -65.85
N PRO A 162 21.15 -32.35 -65.89
CA PRO A 162 21.93 -32.58 -64.67
C PRO A 162 22.06 -31.34 -63.77
N ALA A 163 22.11 -30.14 -64.35
CA ALA A 163 22.21 -28.88 -63.59
C ALA A 163 20.90 -28.52 -62.87
N TRP A 164 19.79 -29.14 -63.26
CA TRP A 164 18.45 -28.80 -62.80
C TRP A 164 17.81 -29.84 -61.87
N GLN A 165 18.41 -31.03 -61.74
CA GLN A 165 17.89 -32.13 -60.90
C GLN A 165 17.73 -31.78 -59.41
N ARG A 166 18.40 -30.74 -58.93
CA ARG A 166 18.20 -30.28 -57.55
C ARG A 166 16.85 -29.58 -57.35
N PHE A 167 16.25 -29.09 -58.43
CA PHE A 167 15.05 -28.26 -58.40
C PHE A 167 13.80 -29.00 -58.91
N TYR A 168 13.99 -29.97 -59.79
CA TYR A 168 12.90 -30.68 -60.48
C TYR A 168 13.07 -32.19 -60.32
N GLU A 169 11.96 -32.92 -60.18
CA GLU A 169 11.96 -34.38 -60.11
C GLU A 169 12.49 -34.99 -61.40
N ASN A 170 12.08 -34.40 -62.52
CA ASN A 170 12.58 -34.76 -63.82
C ASN A 170 12.52 -33.58 -64.79
N THR A 171 13.24 -33.70 -65.89
CA THR A 171 13.15 -32.79 -67.03
C THR A 171 12.92 -33.62 -68.27
N HIS A 172 11.95 -33.25 -69.09
CA HIS A 172 11.59 -34.03 -70.26
C HIS A 172 11.26 -33.16 -71.47
N ILE A 173 11.34 -33.75 -72.65
CA ILE A 173 10.85 -33.19 -73.90
C ILE A 173 9.86 -34.20 -74.46
N SER A 174 8.59 -33.82 -74.53
CA SER A 174 7.54 -34.60 -75.18
C SER A 174 7.31 -34.11 -76.61
N MET A 175 6.74 -34.96 -77.46
CA MET A 175 6.44 -34.68 -78.87
C MET A 175 5.00 -35.08 -79.20
N PRO A 176 4.33 -34.39 -80.13
CA PRO A 176 2.95 -34.70 -80.50
C PRO A 176 2.80 -36.09 -81.12
N GLU A 177 3.87 -36.68 -81.64
CA GLU A 177 3.87 -38.03 -82.22
C GLU A 177 4.12 -39.15 -81.17
N ASN A 178 3.56 -38.99 -79.96
CA ASN A 178 3.63 -39.95 -78.86
C ASN A 178 5.05 -40.39 -78.47
N ALA A 179 5.98 -39.43 -78.41
CA ALA A 179 7.34 -39.66 -77.92
C ALA A 179 7.67 -38.76 -76.72
N LEU A 180 8.39 -39.29 -75.73
CA LEU A 180 8.86 -38.55 -74.56
C LEU A 180 10.26 -39.03 -74.20
N ILE A 181 11.18 -38.08 -74.10
CA ILE A 181 12.55 -38.30 -73.64
C ILE A 181 12.67 -37.58 -72.30
N GLN A 182 13.17 -38.29 -71.29
CA GLN A 182 13.26 -37.78 -69.93
C GLN A 182 14.67 -38.00 -69.37
N TYR A 183 15.12 -37.01 -68.61
CA TYR A 183 16.22 -37.17 -67.68
C TYR A 183 15.66 -37.23 -66.25
N SER A 184 15.96 -38.30 -65.53
CA SER A 184 15.63 -38.52 -64.12
C SER A 184 16.69 -39.38 -63.45
N VAL A 185 17.11 -39.01 -62.24
CA VAL A 185 18.08 -39.80 -61.45
C VAL A 185 17.42 -40.91 -60.63
N THR A 186 16.10 -40.88 -60.48
CA THR A 186 15.37 -41.78 -59.58
C THR A 186 14.84 -43.01 -60.31
N GLN A 187 14.28 -42.83 -61.50
CA GLN A 187 13.61 -43.91 -62.22
C GLN A 187 13.72 -43.77 -63.76
N PRO A 188 13.88 -44.88 -64.51
CA PRO A 188 13.84 -44.88 -65.97
C PRO A 188 12.40 -44.95 -66.47
N TRP A 189 11.61 -43.88 -66.26
CA TRP A 189 10.18 -43.84 -66.61
C TRP A 189 9.89 -44.35 -68.04
N GLY A 190 10.72 -43.96 -69.01
CA GLY A 190 10.56 -44.37 -70.40
C GLY A 190 10.62 -45.89 -70.63
N ARG A 191 11.26 -46.64 -69.71
CA ARG A 191 11.29 -48.11 -69.72
C ARG A 191 10.13 -48.75 -68.95
N GLN A 192 9.57 -48.03 -67.98
CA GLN A 192 8.47 -48.50 -67.13
C GLN A 192 7.09 -48.16 -67.70
N ALA A 193 7.01 -47.16 -68.59
CA ALA A 193 5.78 -46.75 -69.26
C ALA A 193 5.11 -47.94 -69.95
N ARG A 194 3.78 -48.07 -69.83
CA ARG A 194 3.04 -49.18 -70.46
C ARG A 194 3.16 -49.11 -71.98
N HIS A 195 3.27 -50.27 -72.63
CA HIS A 195 3.42 -50.34 -74.09
C HIS A 195 2.22 -49.79 -74.88
N ASP A 196 1.05 -49.69 -74.25
CA ASP A 196 -0.20 -49.19 -74.83
C ASP A 196 -0.48 -47.71 -74.48
N LEU A 197 0.46 -47.03 -73.85
CA LEU A 197 0.31 -45.64 -73.43
C LEU A 197 0.27 -44.70 -74.64
N ILE A 198 -0.81 -43.92 -74.74
CA ILE A 198 -0.94 -42.78 -75.65
C ILE A 198 -0.86 -41.51 -74.80
N MET A 199 0.33 -40.92 -74.68
CA MET A 199 0.56 -39.79 -73.77
C MET A 199 -0.27 -38.56 -74.14
N THR A 200 -0.49 -38.35 -75.44
CA THR A 200 -1.29 -37.25 -76.00
C THR A 200 -2.77 -37.31 -75.63
N ASP A 201 -3.24 -38.43 -75.07
CA ASP A 201 -4.60 -38.54 -74.56
C ASP A 201 -4.77 -38.02 -73.13
N TYR A 202 -3.67 -37.89 -72.39
CA TYR A 202 -3.68 -37.41 -71.01
C TYR A 202 -3.58 -35.89 -70.97
N SER A 203 -4.27 -35.27 -70.03
CA SER A 203 -4.42 -33.82 -69.88
C SER A 203 -3.09 -33.06 -69.92
N VAL A 204 -2.02 -33.64 -69.37
CA VAL A 204 -0.68 -33.06 -69.29
C VAL A 204 -0.05 -32.86 -70.66
N VAL A 205 -0.01 -33.86 -71.54
CA VAL A 205 0.58 -33.67 -72.87
C VAL A 205 -0.45 -33.08 -73.84
N ARG A 206 -1.73 -33.42 -73.67
CA ARG A 206 -2.83 -32.92 -74.51
C ARG A 206 -2.94 -31.40 -74.48
N SER A 207 -2.75 -30.76 -73.31
CA SER A 207 -2.77 -29.29 -73.16
C SER A 207 -1.71 -28.56 -74.00
N THR A 208 -0.67 -29.27 -74.44
CA THR A 208 0.42 -28.71 -75.25
C THR A 208 0.16 -28.80 -76.74
N LEU A 209 -0.83 -29.61 -77.15
CA LEU A 209 -1.16 -29.83 -78.56
C LEU A 209 -1.79 -28.58 -79.16
N GLN A 210 -1.62 -28.42 -80.48
CA GLN A 210 -2.15 -27.26 -81.19
C GLN A 210 -3.67 -27.08 -81.08
N SER A 211 -4.40 -28.17 -80.95
CA SER A 211 -5.85 -28.14 -80.78
C SER A 211 -6.28 -27.46 -79.48
N GLU A 212 -5.49 -27.60 -78.42
CA GLU A 212 -5.80 -27.09 -77.07
C GLU A 212 -5.04 -25.80 -76.73
N ASN A 213 -3.86 -25.59 -77.33
CA ASN A 213 -3.02 -24.40 -77.13
C ASN A 213 -2.61 -23.80 -78.49
N PRO A 214 -3.52 -23.12 -79.20
CA PRO A 214 -3.24 -22.53 -80.51
C PRO A 214 -2.12 -21.49 -80.49
N GLU A 215 -1.98 -20.77 -79.38
CA GLU A 215 -1.03 -19.66 -79.20
C GLU A 215 0.36 -20.11 -78.74
N ARG A 216 0.54 -21.38 -78.37
CA ARG A 216 1.83 -21.96 -77.91
C ARG A 216 2.43 -21.21 -76.72
N LEU A 217 1.55 -20.78 -75.84
CA LEU A 217 1.96 -20.19 -74.58
C LEU A 217 2.50 -21.28 -73.66
N GLY A 218 3.49 -20.92 -72.87
CA GLY A 218 3.94 -21.79 -71.80
C GLY A 218 2.85 -21.85 -70.74
N ALA A 219 2.59 -23.04 -70.21
CA ALA A 219 1.50 -23.23 -69.26
C ALA A 219 1.92 -24.19 -68.15
N TRP A 220 1.41 -23.93 -66.95
CA TRP A 220 1.42 -24.87 -65.86
C TRP A 220 0.23 -25.82 -65.99
N THR A 221 0.46 -27.11 -65.77
CA THR A 221 -0.63 -28.09 -65.73
C THR A 221 -1.48 -27.92 -64.47
N GLY A 222 -2.65 -28.55 -64.45
CA GLY A 222 -3.32 -28.84 -63.19
C GLY A 222 -2.44 -29.72 -62.29
N LEU A 223 -2.76 -29.73 -61.00
CA LEU A 223 -2.18 -30.64 -60.03
C LEU A 223 -2.50 -32.09 -60.45
N TYR A 224 -1.50 -32.97 -60.49
CA TYR A 224 -1.73 -34.39 -60.71
C TYR A 224 -0.82 -35.25 -59.83
N TYR A 225 -1.27 -36.47 -59.55
CA TYR A 225 -0.49 -37.44 -58.80
C TYR A 225 0.32 -38.29 -59.78
N ASP A 226 1.64 -38.22 -59.67
CA ASP A 226 2.52 -39.06 -60.46
C ASP A 226 2.65 -40.43 -59.80
N LEU A 227 2.07 -41.44 -60.47
CA LEU A 227 2.07 -42.83 -60.02
C LEU A 227 3.47 -43.48 -60.00
N SER A 228 4.44 -42.91 -60.72
CA SER A 228 5.81 -43.43 -60.75
C SER A 228 6.65 -42.93 -59.56
N SER A 229 6.50 -41.65 -59.22
CA SER A 229 7.19 -41.04 -58.07
C SER A 229 6.41 -41.08 -56.76
N GLU A 230 5.14 -41.51 -56.78
CA GLU A 230 4.20 -41.51 -55.65
C GLU A 230 4.02 -40.12 -55.01
N GLN A 231 4.13 -39.05 -55.81
CA GLN A 231 4.06 -37.67 -55.34
C GLN A 231 3.11 -36.79 -56.15
N TRP A 232 2.64 -35.73 -55.49
CA TRP A 232 1.94 -34.63 -56.12
C TRP A 232 2.91 -33.74 -56.88
N VAL A 233 2.65 -33.56 -58.17
CA VAL A 233 3.51 -32.80 -59.06
C VAL A 233 2.69 -31.79 -59.87
N ILE A 234 3.39 -30.75 -60.29
CA ILE A 234 2.92 -29.83 -61.32
C ILE A 234 3.99 -29.72 -62.39
N THR A 235 3.58 -29.69 -63.64
CA THR A 235 4.50 -29.57 -64.77
C THR A 235 4.39 -28.19 -65.36
N TYR A 236 5.53 -27.52 -65.54
CA TYR A 236 5.60 -26.42 -66.50
C TYR A 236 5.98 -26.95 -67.86
N GLN A 237 5.26 -26.50 -68.90
CA GLN A 237 5.44 -26.96 -70.26
C GLN A 237 5.57 -25.77 -71.19
N LYS A 238 6.59 -25.79 -72.06
CA LYS A 238 6.78 -24.77 -73.08
C LYS A 238 6.80 -25.40 -74.47
N PRO A 239 5.65 -25.43 -75.19
CA PRO A 239 5.61 -25.90 -76.57
C PRO A 239 6.52 -25.06 -77.48
N ILE A 240 7.28 -25.73 -78.36
CA ILE A 240 8.18 -25.09 -79.32
C ILE A 240 7.74 -25.43 -80.73
N ASP A 241 7.51 -24.38 -81.53
CA ASP A 241 7.15 -24.50 -82.93
C ASP A 241 8.21 -23.86 -83.82
N SER A 242 8.52 -24.51 -84.95
CA SER A 242 9.32 -23.93 -86.02
C SER A 242 8.60 -24.14 -87.34
N LYS A 243 8.41 -23.06 -88.12
CA LYS A 243 7.73 -23.06 -89.43
C LYS A 243 6.35 -23.72 -89.43
N GLY A 244 5.59 -23.56 -88.34
CA GLY A 244 4.24 -24.12 -88.19
C GLY A 244 4.19 -25.60 -87.81
N LYS A 245 5.33 -26.22 -87.46
CA LYS A 245 5.41 -27.58 -86.91
C LYS A 245 5.78 -27.53 -85.43
N HIS A 246 5.01 -28.24 -84.60
CA HIS A 246 5.32 -28.46 -83.19
C HIS A 246 6.48 -29.45 -83.09
N LEU A 247 7.67 -28.94 -82.74
CA LEU A 247 8.89 -29.73 -82.69
C LEU A 247 8.93 -30.62 -81.44
N GLY A 248 8.51 -30.06 -80.31
CA GLY A 248 8.44 -30.73 -79.02
C GLY A 248 8.11 -29.73 -77.90
N THR A 249 7.95 -30.26 -76.69
CA THR A 249 7.56 -29.51 -75.50
C THR A 249 8.55 -29.81 -74.36
N PRO A 250 9.62 -29.00 -74.23
CA PRO A 250 10.42 -28.91 -73.02
C PRO A 250 9.55 -28.68 -71.78
N SER A 251 9.80 -29.49 -70.76
CA SER A 251 8.97 -29.54 -69.57
C SER A 251 9.78 -29.88 -68.31
N HIS A 252 9.35 -29.35 -67.17
CA HIS A 252 9.90 -29.67 -65.85
C HIS A 252 8.79 -30.10 -64.90
N ASP A 253 9.00 -31.23 -64.23
CA ASP A 253 8.11 -31.71 -63.17
C ASP A 253 8.62 -31.20 -61.82
N VAL A 254 7.81 -30.36 -61.18
CA VAL A 254 8.10 -29.79 -59.87
C VAL A 254 7.35 -30.60 -58.81
N SER A 255 8.09 -31.26 -57.91
CA SER A 255 7.48 -31.89 -56.73
C SER A 255 6.92 -30.85 -55.80
N LEU A 256 5.64 -31.01 -55.47
CA LEU A 256 4.96 -30.16 -54.52
C LEU A 256 5.11 -30.65 -53.10
N ALA A 257 5.42 -31.92 -52.85
CA ALA A 257 5.56 -32.47 -51.50
C ALA A 257 6.48 -31.60 -50.64
N SER A 258 7.68 -31.29 -51.15
CA SER A 258 8.64 -30.48 -50.38
C SER A 258 8.23 -29.01 -50.23
N ILE A 259 7.48 -28.46 -51.18
CA ILE A 259 6.99 -27.07 -51.16
C ILE A 259 5.83 -26.94 -50.19
N ILE A 260 4.89 -27.90 -50.24
CA ILE A 260 3.73 -28.04 -49.36
C ILE A 260 4.21 -28.19 -47.92
N ASP A 261 5.15 -29.09 -47.64
CA ASP A 261 5.69 -29.27 -46.28
C ASP A 261 6.33 -27.98 -45.77
N ARG A 262 7.10 -27.26 -46.59
CA ARG A 262 7.73 -25.99 -46.15
C ARG A 262 6.76 -24.82 -45.99
N LEU A 263 5.68 -24.81 -46.77
CA LEU A 263 4.68 -23.74 -46.75
C LEU A 263 3.64 -23.96 -45.64
N ILE A 264 3.30 -25.22 -45.33
CA ILE A 264 2.35 -25.58 -44.27
C ILE A 264 3.06 -25.79 -42.92
N GLU A 265 4.18 -26.53 -42.89
CA GLU A 265 4.80 -26.96 -41.64
C GLU A 265 5.95 -26.04 -41.20
N ARG A 266 5.64 -25.16 -40.24
CA ARG A 266 6.59 -24.77 -39.17
C ARG A 266 5.91 -24.08 -37.97
N GLY A 267 6.13 -24.67 -36.80
CA GLY A 267 6.33 -23.96 -35.52
C GLY A 267 5.10 -23.65 -34.67
N ASP A 268 5.37 -23.15 -33.46
CA ASP A 268 4.41 -22.69 -32.43
C ASP A 268 3.54 -21.47 -32.85
N SER A 269 3.49 -21.16 -34.14
CA SER A 269 2.70 -20.04 -34.67
C SER A 269 1.24 -20.45 -34.79
N PRO A 270 0.29 -19.63 -34.32
CA PRO A 270 -1.13 -19.87 -34.54
C PRO A 270 -1.58 -19.53 -35.98
N ALA A 271 -0.66 -19.04 -36.82
CA ALA A 271 -0.93 -18.81 -38.25
C ALA A 271 -1.12 -20.14 -38.97
N GLN A 272 -2.16 -20.23 -39.78
CA GLN A 272 -2.43 -21.37 -40.65
C GLN A 272 -2.25 -20.94 -42.10
N HIS A 273 -1.54 -21.75 -42.89
CA HIS A 273 -1.20 -21.42 -44.27
C HIS A 273 -1.83 -22.42 -45.23
N LEU A 274 -2.44 -21.93 -46.30
CA LEU A 274 -3.10 -22.76 -47.29
C LEU A 274 -2.82 -22.25 -48.71
N ILE A 275 -2.83 -23.17 -49.67
CA ILE A 275 -2.61 -22.89 -51.09
C ILE A 275 -3.83 -23.36 -51.86
N ILE A 276 -4.43 -22.47 -52.61
CA ILE A 276 -5.61 -22.74 -53.43
C ILE A 276 -5.28 -22.39 -54.88
N ASN A 277 -5.62 -23.24 -55.83
CA ASN A 277 -5.45 -22.89 -57.24
C ASN A 277 -6.55 -21.96 -57.75
N THR A 278 -6.45 -21.54 -59.01
CA THR A 278 -7.43 -20.64 -59.65
C THR A 278 -8.80 -21.28 -59.89
N GLN A 279 -8.94 -22.59 -59.69
CA GLN A 279 -10.17 -23.36 -59.90
C GLN A 279 -10.90 -23.70 -58.58
N GLY A 280 -10.43 -23.19 -57.44
CA GLY A 280 -11.07 -23.47 -56.14
C GLY A 280 -10.69 -24.81 -55.55
N GLN A 281 -9.55 -25.38 -55.95
CA GLN A 281 -9.05 -26.62 -55.38
C GLN A 281 -7.93 -26.32 -54.38
N ILE A 282 -8.01 -26.96 -53.21
CA ILE A 282 -6.97 -26.89 -52.19
C ILE A 282 -5.80 -27.77 -52.64
N ILE A 283 -4.64 -27.13 -52.82
CA ILE A 283 -3.36 -27.76 -53.15
C ILE A 283 -2.65 -28.19 -51.88
N ALA A 284 -2.76 -27.37 -50.83
CA ALA A 284 -2.01 -27.51 -49.60
C ALA A 284 -2.82 -26.89 -48.45
N ALA A 285 -3.11 -27.63 -47.39
CA ALA A 285 -3.70 -27.07 -46.17
C ALA A 285 -3.33 -27.91 -44.93
N PRO A 286 -3.32 -27.30 -43.73
CA PRO A 286 -3.12 -28.03 -42.48
C PRO A 286 -4.21 -29.08 -42.29
N ALA A 287 -3.87 -30.17 -41.58
CA ALA A 287 -4.81 -31.24 -41.25
C ALA A 287 -6.14 -30.75 -40.66
N THR A 288 -6.13 -29.64 -39.90
CA THR A 288 -7.31 -29.01 -39.29
C THR A 288 -8.33 -28.49 -40.30
N PHE A 289 -7.93 -28.23 -41.55
CA PHE A 289 -8.82 -27.74 -42.61
C PHE A 289 -9.43 -28.84 -43.46
N LEU A 290 -8.89 -30.06 -43.37
CA LEU A 290 -9.20 -31.12 -44.32
C LEU A 290 -10.29 -32.07 -43.83
N ASP A 291 -10.82 -31.95 -42.60
CA ASP A 291 -12.00 -32.67 -42.07
C ASP A 291 -12.12 -34.16 -42.49
N GLY A 292 -11.00 -34.90 -42.45
CA GLY A 292 -10.96 -36.33 -42.82
C GLY A 292 -10.81 -36.65 -44.31
N HIS A 293 -10.73 -35.64 -45.19
CA HIS A 293 -10.42 -35.77 -46.61
C HIS A 293 -8.91 -35.84 -46.92
N GLN A 294 -8.07 -36.21 -45.95
CA GLN A 294 -6.60 -36.24 -46.09
C GLN A 294 -6.10 -37.20 -47.19
N GLU A 295 -6.89 -38.22 -47.56
CA GLU A 295 -6.57 -39.17 -48.62
C GLU A 295 -7.05 -38.71 -50.01
N SER A 296 -7.80 -37.61 -50.09
CA SER A 296 -8.33 -37.06 -51.34
C SER A 296 -7.33 -36.07 -51.91
N GLY A 297 -6.65 -36.51 -52.96
CA GLY A 297 -5.55 -35.78 -53.58
C GLY A 297 -5.81 -34.33 -54.00
N ILE A 298 -7.01 -34.06 -54.49
CA ILE A 298 -7.49 -32.74 -54.88
C ILE A 298 -8.81 -32.54 -54.16
N ILE A 299 -8.87 -31.52 -53.32
CA ILE A 299 -10.07 -31.22 -52.53
C ILE A 299 -10.68 -29.94 -53.10
N ASN A 300 -11.86 -30.06 -53.70
CA ASN A 300 -12.60 -28.91 -54.18
C ASN A 300 -13.24 -28.19 -52.98
N ILE A 301 -13.09 -26.87 -52.91
CA ILE A 301 -13.69 -26.04 -51.86
C ILE A 301 -15.21 -26.23 -51.81
N GLU A 302 -15.86 -26.44 -52.95
CA GLU A 302 -17.30 -26.72 -53.03
C GLU A 302 -17.71 -28.00 -52.29
N THR A 303 -16.79 -28.96 -52.15
CA THR A 303 -17.03 -30.24 -51.46
C THR A 303 -16.72 -30.18 -49.96
N LEU A 304 -16.11 -29.09 -49.48
CA LEU A 304 -15.78 -28.90 -48.07
C LEU A 304 -16.94 -28.21 -47.33
N GLU A 305 -17.41 -28.82 -46.25
CA GLU A 305 -18.41 -28.23 -45.33
C GLU A 305 -17.76 -27.24 -44.33
N SER A 306 -16.76 -26.45 -44.75
CA SER A 306 -16.07 -25.49 -43.89
C SER A 306 -16.48 -24.04 -44.22
N PRO A 307 -17.24 -23.35 -43.34
CA PRO A 307 -17.65 -21.96 -43.56
C PRO A 307 -16.46 -20.99 -43.67
N LEU A 308 -15.33 -21.30 -43.02
CA LEU A 308 -14.13 -20.47 -43.08
C LEU A 308 -13.48 -20.54 -44.47
N ILE A 309 -13.32 -21.74 -45.02
CA ILE A 309 -12.73 -21.94 -46.36
C ILE A 309 -13.63 -21.34 -47.44
N GLN A 310 -14.95 -21.54 -47.34
CA GLN A 310 -15.90 -20.92 -48.26
C GLN A 310 -15.83 -19.39 -48.20
N GLY A 311 -15.80 -18.81 -46.99
CA GLY A 311 -15.65 -17.36 -46.82
C GLY A 311 -14.32 -16.80 -47.36
N ILE A 312 -13.24 -17.57 -47.31
CA ILE A 312 -11.96 -17.22 -47.95
C ILE A 312 -12.12 -17.27 -49.48
N TRP A 313 -12.72 -18.33 -50.01
CA TRP A 313 -12.89 -18.53 -51.45
C TRP A 313 -13.75 -17.45 -52.11
N ASP A 314 -14.88 -17.08 -51.50
CA ASP A 314 -15.76 -16.01 -52.00
C ASP A 314 -14.99 -14.68 -52.18
N ARG A 315 -14.02 -14.40 -51.29
CA ARG A 315 -13.16 -13.21 -51.38
C ARG A 315 -12.10 -13.33 -52.47
N LEU A 316 -11.52 -14.52 -52.65
CA LEU A 316 -10.55 -14.78 -53.71
C LEU A 316 -11.19 -14.71 -55.10
N GLU A 317 -12.44 -15.14 -55.25
CA GLU A 317 -13.18 -15.07 -56.51
C GLU A 317 -13.56 -13.64 -56.90
N THR A 318 -13.87 -12.80 -55.90
CA THR A 318 -14.33 -11.43 -56.11
C THR A 318 -13.20 -10.40 -56.22
N GLN A 319 -12.00 -10.69 -55.71
CA GLN A 319 -10.87 -9.75 -55.70
C GLN A 319 -9.77 -10.14 -56.70
N SER A 320 -9.33 -9.17 -57.50
CA SER A 320 -8.32 -9.38 -58.55
C SER A 320 -6.87 -9.15 -58.09
N GLY A 321 -6.58 -9.17 -56.78
CA GLY A 321 -5.27 -8.82 -56.24
C GLY A 321 -5.07 -9.22 -54.78
N PRO A 322 -3.90 -8.90 -54.18
CA PRO A 322 -3.61 -9.25 -52.80
C PRO A 322 -4.52 -8.49 -51.84
N PHE A 323 -4.99 -9.16 -50.80
CA PHE A 323 -5.84 -8.55 -49.80
C PHE A 323 -5.46 -8.93 -48.37
N LEU A 324 -5.88 -8.08 -47.44
CA LEU A 324 -5.77 -8.27 -46.00
C LEU A 324 -7.09 -7.82 -45.38
N GLU A 325 -7.86 -8.77 -44.88
CA GLU A 325 -9.20 -8.52 -44.34
C GLU A 325 -9.47 -9.41 -43.13
N THR A 326 -10.28 -8.92 -42.21
CA THR A 326 -10.82 -9.74 -41.12
C THR A 326 -12.12 -10.38 -41.57
N LEU A 327 -12.20 -11.71 -41.46
CA LEU A 327 -13.44 -12.44 -41.63
C LEU A 327 -14.12 -12.59 -40.27
N ASP A 328 -15.38 -12.12 -40.19
CA ASP A 328 -16.22 -12.26 -38.99
C ASP A 328 -16.48 -13.74 -38.67
N VAL A 329 -16.43 -14.60 -39.70
CA VAL A 329 -16.50 -16.06 -39.55
C VAL A 329 -15.21 -16.55 -38.91
N HIS A 330 -15.32 -17.04 -37.67
CA HIS A 330 -14.23 -17.55 -36.82
C HIS A 330 -13.23 -16.48 -36.29
N ASP A 331 -13.53 -15.19 -36.41
CA ASP A 331 -12.65 -14.09 -35.95
C ASP A 331 -11.21 -14.28 -36.45
N VAL A 332 -11.03 -14.34 -37.77
CA VAL A 332 -9.74 -14.64 -38.40
C VAL A 332 -9.28 -13.48 -39.27
N LEU A 333 -8.02 -13.08 -39.12
CA LEU A 333 -7.33 -12.20 -40.05
C LEU A 333 -6.82 -13.04 -41.23
N VAL A 334 -7.30 -12.73 -42.43
CA VAL A 334 -6.92 -13.41 -43.65
C VAL A 334 -6.08 -12.48 -44.50
N LEU A 335 -4.95 -13.02 -44.96
CA LEU A 335 -4.08 -12.37 -45.93
C LEU A 335 -3.87 -13.32 -47.10
N ALA A 336 -4.07 -12.84 -48.32
CA ALA A 336 -3.95 -13.64 -49.53
C ALA A 336 -3.17 -12.91 -50.62
N GLU A 337 -2.35 -13.66 -51.36
CA GLU A 337 -1.60 -13.15 -52.52
C GLU A 337 -1.31 -14.28 -53.51
N GLN A 338 -1.24 -13.94 -54.80
CA GLN A 338 -0.92 -14.91 -55.84
C GLN A 338 0.58 -15.22 -55.87
N VAL A 339 0.91 -16.50 -55.97
CA VAL A 339 2.27 -17.00 -56.20
C VAL A 339 2.61 -16.80 -57.68
N PRO A 340 3.66 -16.02 -58.02
CA PRO A 340 4.11 -15.86 -59.39
C PRO A 340 4.46 -17.20 -60.04
N GLY A 341 3.99 -17.41 -61.27
CA GLY A 341 4.13 -18.65 -62.02
C GLY A 341 2.78 -19.36 -62.16
N PRO A 342 2.44 -20.33 -61.29
CA PRO A 342 1.19 -21.10 -61.39
C PRO A 342 -0.07 -20.27 -61.10
N GLY A 343 0.05 -19.06 -60.56
CA GLY A 343 -1.09 -18.17 -60.27
C GLY A 343 -1.94 -18.63 -59.07
N TRP A 344 -1.42 -19.54 -58.25
CA TRP A 344 -2.10 -20.02 -57.06
C TRP A 344 -2.17 -18.97 -55.97
N TRP A 345 -3.23 -19.00 -55.18
CA TRP A 345 -3.40 -18.17 -54.00
C TRP A 345 -2.68 -18.79 -52.81
N TYR A 346 -1.69 -18.07 -52.28
CA TYR A 346 -1.12 -18.32 -50.96
C TYR A 346 -1.91 -17.52 -49.94
N VAL A 347 -2.56 -18.22 -49.01
CA VAL A 347 -3.43 -17.63 -48.00
C VAL A 347 -2.88 -17.93 -46.61
N THR A 348 -2.87 -16.92 -45.76
CA THR A 348 -2.55 -17.03 -44.34
C THR A 348 -3.76 -16.62 -43.52
N ALA A 349 -4.25 -17.53 -42.71
CA ALA A 349 -5.34 -17.35 -41.76
C ALA A 349 -4.76 -17.26 -40.34
N TYR A 350 -4.96 -16.14 -39.66
CA TYR A 350 -4.44 -15.89 -38.32
C TYR A 350 -5.58 -15.60 -37.33
N PRO A 351 -5.75 -16.37 -36.24
CA PRO A 351 -6.85 -16.18 -35.31
C PRO A 351 -6.68 -14.88 -34.50
N LEU A 352 -7.72 -14.03 -34.47
CA LEU A 352 -7.71 -12.77 -33.71
C LEU A 352 -7.63 -13.01 -32.20
N SER A 353 -8.10 -14.16 -31.72
CA SER A 353 -7.98 -14.57 -30.31
C SER A 353 -6.52 -14.64 -29.83
N ALA A 354 -5.58 -14.99 -30.72
CA ALA A 354 -4.16 -14.96 -30.41
C ALA A 354 -3.66 -13.52 -30.22
N ILE A 355 -4.16 -12.56 -31.00
CA ILE A 355 -3.88 -11.13 -30.83
C ILE A 355 -4.50 -10.59 -29.53
N HIS A 356 -5.72 -11.01 -29.20
CA HIS A 356 -6.35 -10.65 -27.92
C HIS A 356 -5.52 -11.09 -26.73
N SER A 357 -5.04 -12.35 -26.75
CA SER A 357 -4.25 -12.90 -25.66
C SER A 357 -2.92 -12.15 -25.45
N SER A 358 -2.24 -11.75 -26.52
CA SER A 358 -1.00 -10.97 -26.43
C SER A 358 -1.25 -9.53 -25.96
N ALA A 359 -2.37 -8.93 -26.38
CA ALA A 359 -2.78 -7.57 -26.00
C ALA A 359 -3.21 -7.42 -24.53
N LEU A 360 -3.56 -8.49 -23.84
CA LEU A 360 -4.01 -8.44 -22.44
C LEU A 360 -2.86 -8.27 -21.42
N TYR A 361 -1.64 -8.70 -21.75
CA TYR A 361 -0.55 -8.74 -20.77
C TYR A 361 -0.13 -7.37 -20.25
N ALA A 362 0.06 -6.38 -21.13
CA ALA A 362 0.51 -5.04 -20.74
C ALA A 362 -0.55 -4.28 -19.92
N PRO A 363 -1.83 -4.20 -20.33
CA PRO A 363 -2.89 -3.57 -19.54
C PRO A 363 -3.09 -4.23 -18.18
N ILE A 364 -3.11 -5.58 -18.10
CA ILE A 364 -3.27 -6.29 -16.82
C ILE A 364 -2.13 -5.93 -15.86
N ARG A 365 -0.87 -5.95 -16.33
CA ARG A 365 0.29 -5.54 -15.51
C ARG A 365 0.15 -4.10 -15.04
N PHE A 366 -0.28 -3.18 -15.91
CA PHE A 366 -0.52 -1.78 -15.53
C PHE A 366 -1.60 -1.64 -14.46
N VAL A 367 -2.72 -2.35 -14.60
CA VAL A 367 -3.81 -2.35 -13.60
C VAL A 367 -3.33 -2.92 -12.27
N ILE A 368 -2.55 -4.01 -12.27
CA ILE A 368 -1.97 -4.60 -11.04
C ILE A 368 -1.04 -3.59 -10.36
N ILE A 369 -0.08 -3.02 -11.08
CA ILE A 369 0.89 -2.05 -10.54
C ILE A 369 0.16 -0.79 -10.04
N GLY A 370 -0.79 -0.28 -10.82
CA GLY A 370 -1.62 0.87 -10.46
C GLY A 370 -2.47 0.62 -9.22
N SER A 371 -3.03 -0.58 -9.07
CA SER A 371 -3.79 -0.99 -7.88
C SER A 371 -2.91 -1.08 -6.64
N LEU A 372 -1.70 -1.66 -6.75
CA LEU A 372 -0.73 -1.72 -5.66
C LEU A 372 -0.30 -0.30 -5.23
N PHE A 373 -0.06 0.59 -6.20
CA PHE A 373 0.29 1.98 -5.92
C PHE A 373 -0.87 2.75 -5.26
N ALA A 374 -2.10 2.59 -5.75
CA ALA A 374 -3.29 3.18 -5.16
C ALA A 374 -3.50 2.68 -3.71
N PHE A 375 -3.29 1.38 -3.46
CA PHE A 375 -3.33 0.81 -2.12
C PHE A 375 -2.26 1.42 -1.20
N LEU A 376 -1.01 1.55 -1.67
CA LEU A 376 0.07 2.19 -0.92
C LEU A 376 -0.29 3.65 -0.57
N LEU A 377 -0.80 4.42 -1.54
CA LEU A 377 -1.27 5.79 -1.32
C LEU A 377 -2.39 5.83 -0.27
N LEU A 378 -3.30 4.85 -0.29
CA LEU A 378 -4.38 4.74 0.70
C LEU A 378 -3.85 4.47 2.10
N VAL A 379 -2.85 3.60 2.24
CA VAL A 379 -2.17 3.34 3.52
C VAL A 379 -1.46 4.60 4.01
N VAL A 380 -0.72 5.29 3.14
CA VAL A 380 -0.04 6.56 3.48
C VAL A 380 -1.05 7.62 3.91
N LEU A 381 -2.14 7.80 3.16
CA LEU A 381 -3.21 8.74 3.47
C LEU A 381 -3.90 8.38 4.79
N TYR A 382 -4.15 7.09 5.04
CA TYR A 382 -4.70 6.60 6.30
C TYR A 382 -3.78 6.94 7.48
N VAL A 383 -2.48 6.64 7.36
CA VAL A 383 -1.48 6.95 8.39
C VAL A 383 -1.40 8.46 8.63
N PHE A 384 -1.37 9.26 7.56
CA PHE A 384 -1.37 10.71 7.62
C PHE A 384 -2.58 11.24 8.38
N VAL A 385 -3.80 10.83 8.00
CA VAL A 385 -5.06 11.23 8.65
C VAL A 385 -5.11 10.79 10.12
N GLN A 386 -4.60 9.59 10.44
CA GLN A 386 -4.53 9.12 11.81
C GLN A 386 -3.58 9.95 12.68
N GLN A 387 -2.38 10.26 12.17
CA GLN A 387 -1.35 10.98 12.92
C GLN A 387 -1.63 12.48 13.01
N GLN A 388 -2.04 13.12 11.91
CA GLN A 388 -2.19 14.57 11.82
C GLN A 388 -3.55 15.08 12.30
N VAL A 389 -4.61 14.26 12.21
CA VAL A 389 -5.99 14.69 12.50
C VAL A 389 -6.61 13.90 13.65
N THR A 390 -6.64 12.57 13.56
CA THR A 390 -7.44 11.74 14.48
C THR A 390 -6.85 11.66 15.90
N LYS A 391 -5.56 11.31 16.04
CA LYS A 391 -4.90 11.21 17.35
C LYS A 391 -4.87 12.56 18.11
N PRO A 392 -4.56 13.69 17.47
CA PRO A 392 -4.50 14.99 18.16
C PRO A 392 -5.87 15.46 18.63
N LEU A 393 -6.91 15.26 17.81
CA LEU A 393 -8.29 15.57 18.22
C LEU A 393 -8.72 14.73 19.42
N LYS A 394 -8.43 13.41 19.44
CA LYS A 394 -8.70 12.56 20.62
C LYS A 394 -7.98 13.08 21.87
N LYS A 395 -6.73 13.51 21.73
CA LYS A 395 -5.94 14.06 22.84
C LYS A 395 -6.55 15.37 23.35
N LEU A 396 -6.98 16.25 22.45
CA LEU A 396 -7.68 17.49 22.83
C LEU A 396 -9.00 17.20 23.54
N THR A 397 -9.79 16.22 23.07
CA THR A 397 -11.01 15.79 23.76
C THR A 397 -10.72 15.30 25.19
N GLN A 398 -9.64 14.54 25.39
CA GLN A 398 -9.21 14.10 26.72
C GLN A 398 -8.79 15.27 27.62
N LEU A 399 -7.96 16.18 27.13
CA LEU A 399 -7.52 17.37 27.90
C LEU A 399 -8.71 18.26 28.30
N THR A 400 -9.73 18.34 27.45
CA THR A 400 -10.97 19.06 27.76
C THR A 400 -11.71 18.43 28.94
N HIS A 401 -11.73 17.10 29.01
CA HIS A 401 -12.30 16.37 30.13
C HIS A 401 -11.49 16.55 31.43
N ASP A 402 -10.15 16.59 31.33
CA ASP A 402 -9.26 16.78 32.49
C ASP A 402 -9.39 18.18 33.12
N VAL A 403 -9.66 19.22 32.33
CA VAL A 403 -10.02 20.55 32.85
C VAL A 403 -11.29 20.48 33.70
N GLY A 404 -12.34 19.79 33.22
CA GLY A 404 -13.59 19.64 33.96
C GLY A 404 -13.42 18.84 35.26
N ALA A 405 -12.41 17.97 35.32
CA ALA A 405 -12.12 17.13 36.48
C ALA A 405 -11.05 17.72 37.42
N HIS A 406 -10.70 19.00 37.28
CA HIS A 406 -9.70 19.72 38.08
C HIS A 406 -8.27 19.14 38.03
N ARG A 407 -7.93 18.36 37.00
CA ARG A 407 -6.59 17.77 36.83
C ARG A 407 -5.69 18.65 35.97
N PHE A 408 -5.47 19.88 36.40
CA PHE A 408 -4.78 20.88 35.59
C PHE A 408 -3.28 20.62 35.39
N GLU A 409 -2.62 19.93 36.33
CA GLU A 409 -1.19 19.59 36.25
C GLU A 409 -0.86 18.72 35.04
N GLN A 410 -1.74 17.78 34.67
CA GLN A 410 -1.55 16.92 33.51
C GLN A 410 -1.59 17.69 32.18
N ILE A 411 -2.21 18.87 32.16
CA ILE A 411 -2.37 19.71 30.97
C ILE A 411 -1.19 20.68 30.82
N THR A 412 -0.69 21.23 31.94
CA THR A 412 0.45 22.15 31.96
C THR A 412 1.78 21.46 31.66
N GLU A 413 1.94 20.19 32.04
CA GLU A 413 3.16 19.40 31.75
C GLU A 413 3.20 18.78 30.35
N LEU A 414 2.14 18.97 29.56
CA LEU A 414 2.04 18.34 28.24
C LEU A 414 3.10 18.90 27.28
N LYS A 415 4.15 18.11 26.99
CA LYS A 415 5.16 18.47 25.99
C LYS A 415 4.57 18.43 24.58
N LEU A 416 4.30 19.60 23.99
CA LEU A 416 3.90 19.73 22.59
C LEU A 416 5.13 19.58 21.69
N GLN A 417 5.09 18.61 20.77
CA GLN A 417 6.15 18.43 19.78
C GLN A 417 5.90 19.36 18.57
N PRO A 418 6.85 20.23 18.17
CA PRO A 418 6.59 21.34 17.23
C PRO A 418 6.16 20.95 15.80
N ASN A 419 6.46 19.74 15.33
CA ASN A 419 6.33 19.37 13.90
C ASN A 419 5.45 18.14 13.62
N ARG A 420 4.69 17.64 14.60
CA ARG A 420 3.91 16.40 14.44
C ARG A 420 2.45 16.60 14.05
N HIS A 421 1.93 17.81 14.12
CA HIS A 421 0.51 18.11 13.92
C HIS A 421 0.33 19.29 12.98
N ALA A 422 -0.84 19.39 12.34
CA ALA A 422 -1.24 20.56 11.57
C ALA A 422 -1.10 21.85 12.40
N ALA A 423 -0.73 22.96 11.76
CA ALA A 423 -0.41 24.22 12.43
C ALA A 423 -1.60 24.75 13.25
N GLU A 424 -2.81 24.59 12.73
CA GLU A 424 -4.07 24.99 13.36
C GLU A 424 -4.35 24.19 14.64
N ILE A 425 -4.13 22.87 14.62
CA ILE A 425 -4.31 22.00 15.79
C ILE A 425 -3.26 22.32 16.87
N SER A 426 -2.03 22.61 16.45
CA SER A 426 -0.95 23.02 17.35
C SER A 426 -1.21 24.39 18.00
N ALA A 427 -1.85 25.32 17.28
CA ALA A 427 -2.29 26.59 17.83
C ALA A 427 -3.38 26.36 18.89
N LEU A 428 -4.38 25.53 18.60
CA LEU A 428 -5.47 25.22 19.52
C LEU A 428 -4.99 24.57 20.82
N LEU A 429 -4.08 23.59 20.73
CA LEU A 429 -3.46 22.95 21.90
C LEU A 429 -2.71 23.96 22.78
N ARG A 430 -1.96 24.89 22.18
CA ARG A 430 -1.25 25.94 22.91
C ARG A 430 -2.21 26.89 23.63
N SER A 431 -3.26 27.34 22.97
CA SER A 431 -4.30 28.17 23.61
C SER A 431 -4.96 27.46 24.78
N PHE A 432 -5.20 26.15 24.66
CA PHE A 432 -5.77 25.34 25.73
C PHE A 432 -4.83 25.23 26.94
N GLN A 433 -3.53 24.98 26.72
CA GLN A 433 -2.53 24.96 27.80
C GLN A 433 -2.37 26.32 28.50
N GLN A 434 -2.42 27.42 27.74
CA GLN A 434 -2.37 28.76 28.30
C GLN A 434 -3.58 29.02 29.21
N MET A 435 -4.77 28.58 28.80
CA MET A 435 -5.99 28.68 29.62
C MET A 435 -5.84 27.89 30.93
N ALA A 436 -5.40 26.63 30.87
CA ALA A 436 -5.21 25.79 32.05
C ALA A 436 -4.19 26.39 33.05
N THR A 437 -3.06 26.89 32.56
CA THR A 437 -2.05 27.56 33.40
C THR A 437 -2.61 28.80 34.11
N ARG A 438 -3.45 29.60 33.44
CA ARG A 438 -4.07 30.79 34.05
C ARG A 438 -5.04 30.42 35.17
N ILE A 439 -5.84 29.38 34.98
CA ILE A 439 -6.79 28.91 35.98
C ILE A 439 -6.05 28.48 37.25
N LEU A 440 -4.99 27.67 37.12
CA LEU A 440 -4.16 27.23 38.26
C LEU A 440 -3.56 28.40 39.06
N ARG A 441 -2.98 29.39 38.36
CA ARG A 441 -2.36 30.55 39.02
C ARG A 441 -3.38 31.36 39.82
N ASN A 442 -4.58 31.56 39.27
CA ASN A 442 -5.64 32.28 39.97
C ASN A 442 -6.06 31.54 41.24
N GLN A 443 -6.17 30.20 41.19
CA GLN A 443 -6.52 29.39 42.35
C GLN A 443 -5.48 29.53 43.48
N GLN A 444 -4.18 29.43 43.16
CA GLN A 444 -3.10 29.59 44.15
C GLN A 444 -3.06 30.99 44.78
N HIS A 445 -3.31 32.03 43.98
CA HIS A 445 -3.36 33.41 44.48
C HIS A 445 -4.50 33.61 45.51
N LEU A 446 -5.68 33.07 45.21
CA LEU A 446 -6.85 33.14 46.11
C LEU A 446 -6.59 32.42 47.44
N GLU A 447 -5.98 31.23 47.42
CA GLU A 447 -5.65 30.48 48.65
C GLU A 447 -4.70 31.26 49.57
N THR A 448 -3.65 31.87 49.01
CA THR A 448 -2.67 32.65 49.77
C THR A 448 -3.31 33.89 50.43
N GLU A 449 -4.25 34.54 49.75
CA GLU A 449 -4.93 35.72 50.28
C GLU A 449 -5.86 35.40 51.47
N VAL A 450 -6.50 34.24 51.44
CA VAL A 450 -7.36 33.75 52.54
C VAL A 450 -6.55 33.45 53.81
N GLU A 451 -5.38 32.81 53.67
CA GLU A 451 -4.49 32.49 54.81
C GLU A 451 -3.97 33.75 55.52
N SER A 452 -3.58 34.77 54.76
CA SER A 452 -3.10 36.04 55.33
C SER A 452 -4.16 36.74 56.19
N ARG A 453 -5.41 36.80 55.69
CA ARG A 453 -6.52 37.44 56.40
C ARG A 453 -6.89 36.76 57.71
N THR A 454 -6.76 35.44 57.79
CA THR A 454 -7.08 34.68 59.01
C THR A 454 -6.05 34.90 60.12
N ALA A 455 -4.77 35.09 59.78
CA ALA A 455 -3.71 35.39 60.76
C ALA A 455 -3.87 36.78 61.40
N GLU A 456 -4.26 37.81 60.64
CA GLU A 456 -4.47 39.17 61.16
C GLU A 456 -5.57 39.23 62.23
N LEU A 457 -6.66 38.50 62.01
CA LEU A 457 -7.80 38.41 62.93
C LEU A 457 -7.42 37.81 64.29
N ALA A 458 -6.58 36.78 64.30
CA ALA A 458 -6.17 36.10 65.53
C ALA A 458 -5.34 37.02 66.46
N ALA A 459 -4.45 37.84 65.90
CA ALA A 459 -3.58 38.73 66.66
C ALA A 459 -4.34 39.89 67.34
N ALA A 460 -5.42 40.38 66.72
CA ALA A 460 -6.23 41.46 67.27
C ALA A 460 -6.99 41.05 68.55
N ASN A 461 -7.44 39.80 68.63
CA ASN A 461 -8.20 39.28 69.78
C ASN A 461 -7.36 39.18 71.06
N ALA A 462 -6.06 38.87 70.96
CA ALA A 462 -5.21 38.70 72.14
C ALA A 462 -5.00 40.00 72.94
N ARG A 463 -4.86 41.15 72.27
CA ARG A 463 -4.57 42.44 72.93
C ARG A 463 -5.73 42.99 73.77
N LEU A 464 -6.97 42.62 73.45
CA LEU A 464 -8.15 43.07 74.20
C LEU A 464 -8.29 42.38 75.56
N HIS A 465 -7.66 41.22 75.76
CA HIS A 465 -7.76 40.42 76.97
C HIS A 465 -6.99 41.02 78.17
N ASP A 466 -5.81 41.60 77.94
CA ASP A 466 -4.90 42.03 79.02
C ASP A 466 -5.31 43.36 79.70
N MET A 467 -6.07 44.22 79.01
CA MET A 467 -6.49 45.52 79.56
C MET A 467 -7.63 45.44 80.59
N ALA A 468 -8.24 44.27 80.81
CA ALA A 468 -9.45 44.15 81.63
C ALA A 468 -9.21 43.85 83.13
N HIS A 469 -8.03 43.38 83.54
CA HIS A 469 -7.85 42.69 84.83
C HIS A 469 -6.80 43.27 85.81
N VAL A 470 -6.05 44.29 85.44
CA VAL A 470 -4.98 44.89 86.28
C VAL A 470 -5.37 46.30 86.74
N ASP A 471 -4.97 46.72 87.95
CA ASP A 471 -5.12 48.09 88.46
C ASP A 471 -4.00 49.00 87.90
N GLY A 472 -4.40 50.10 87.26
CA GLY A 472 -3.47 50.98 86.55
C GLY A 472 -2.52 51.78 87.43
N LEU A 473 -2.78 51.92 88.74
CA LEU A 473 -1.90 52.66 89.66
C LEU A 473 -0.87 51.76 90.34
N THR A 474 -1.31 50.57 90.80
CA THR A 474 -0.52 49.72 91.71
C THR A 474 0.06 48.49 91.03
N GLY A 475 -0.44 48.09 89.85
CA GLY A 475 -0.04 46.87 89.16
C GLY A 475 -0.59 45.58 89.77
N LEU A 476 -1.33 45.66 90.88
CA LEU A 476 -2.08 44.55 91.45
C LEU A 476 -3.28 44.18 90.58
N LEU A 477 -3.87 43.01 90.83
CA LEU A 477 -5.14 42.66 90.23
C LEU A 477 -6.24 43.64 90.71
N ASN A 478 -7.13 44.06 89.81
CA ASN A 478 -8.19 45.00 90.15
C ASN A 478 -9.39 44.30 90.82
N ARG A 479 -10.33 45.09 91.34
CA ARG A 479 -11.57 44.57 91.96
C ARG A 479 -12.37 43.61 91.08
N ARG A 480 -12.33 43.74 89.74
CA ARG A 480 -13.02 42.79 88.84
C ARG A 480 -12.34 41.43 88.83
N ALA A 481 -11.01 41.39 88.83
CA ALA A 481 -10.26 40.16 88.99
C ALA A 481 -10.49 39.53 90.37
N PHE A 482 -10.49 40.34 91.45
CA PHE A 482 -10.84 39.88 92.80
C PHE A 482 -12.20 39.18 92.86
N ASN A 483 -13.25 39.81 92.33
CA ASN A 483 -14.61 39.23 92.36
C ASN A 483 -14.68 37.90 91.61
N ARG A 484 -14.02 37.81 90.43
CA ARG A 484 -13.95 36.57 89.64
C ARG A 484 -13.22 35.46 90.40
N ASP A 485 -12.09 35.80 91.00
CA ASP A 485 -11.21 34.83 91.65
C ASP A 485 -11.82 34.36 92.98
N LEU A 486 -12.44 35.26 93.75
CA LEU A 486 -13.21 34.92 94.96
C LEU A 486 -14.42 34.01 94.63
N GLN A 487 -15.19 34.33 93.59
CA GLN A 487 -16.29 33.47 93.12
C GLN A 487 -15.78 32.07 92.75
N SER A 488 -14.63 32.01 92.09
CA SER A 488 -14.00 30.76 91.68
C SER A 488 -13.54 29.94 92.90
N MET A 489 -12.95 30.58 93.91
CA MET A 489 -12.46 29.91 95.11
C MET A 489 -13.59 29.41 96.01
N ILE A 490 -14.67 30.17 96.16
CA ILE A 490 -15.89 29.70 96.86
C ILE A 490 -16.49 28.50 96.12
N SER A 491 -16.61 28.59 94.79
CA SER A 491 -17.10 27.46 93.97
C SER A 491 -16.19 26.23 94.11
N ALA A 492 -14.87 26.42 94.17
CA ALA A 492 -13.90 25.34 94.38
C ALA A 492 -13.93 24.76 95.80
N ALA A 493 -14.32 25.53 96.82
CA ALA A 493 -14.46 25.09 98.21
C ALA A 493 -15.68 24.16 98.42
N THR A 494 -16.71 24.24 97.56
CA THR A 494 -17.86 23.30 97.58
C THR A 494 -17.55 21.90 97.04
N GLN A 495 -16.46 21.74 96.31
CA GLN A 495 -16.05 20.44 95.77
C GLN A 495 -15.21 19.69 96.83
N PRO A 496 -15.38 18.36 97.00
CA PRO A 496 -14.57 17.58 97.94
C PRO A 496 -13.10 17.54 97.47
N LYS A 497 -12.33 18.56 97.86
CA LYS A 497 -10.86 18.56 97.71
C LYS A 497 -10.26 17.58 98.71
N SER A 498 -9.13 16.97 98.34
CA SER A 498 -8.28 16.21 99.25
C SER A 498 -7.98 17.08 100.49
N ALA A 499 -8.21 16.54 101.68
CA ALA A 499 -8.41 17.26 102.96
C ALA A 499 -7.19 18.03 103.52
N ALA A 500 -6.26 18.50 102.70
CA ALA A 500 -4.95 19.00 103.12
C ALA A 500 -4.82 20.54 103.15
N VAL A 501 -5.63 21.31 102.42
CA VAL A 501 -5.50 22.79 102.34
C VAL A 501 -6.86 23.51 102.45
N VAL A 502 -6.84 24.74 102.96
CA VAL A 502 -7.98 25.66 103.03
C VAL A 502 -7.62 27.02 102.43
N THR A 503 -8.62 27.70 101.86
CA THR A 503 -8.45 29.04 101.30
C THR A 503 -8.69 30.10 102.36
N ILE A 504 -7.78 31.07 102.44
CA ILE A 504 -7.81 32.23 103.32
C ILE A 504 -8.25 33.44 102.51
N LEU A 505 -9.16 34.21 103.08
CA LEU A 505 -9.49 35.56 102.63
C LEU A 505 -8.92 36.55 103.64
N LEU A 506 -8.14 37.50 103.14
CA LEU A 506 -7.56 38.59 103.91
C LEU A 506 -8.02 39.91 103.31
N LEU A 507 -8.56 40.78 104.16
CA LEU A 507 -8.81 42.18 103.87
C LEU A 507 -7.86 43.05 104.70
N ALA A 508 -7.38 44.12 104.08
CA ALA A 508 -6.41 45.02 104.66
C ALA A 508 -6.83 46.46 104.44
N ASP A 509 -6.53 47.32 105.42
CA ASP A 509 -6.74 48.75 105.30
C ASP A 509 -5.59 49.51 105.96
N VAL A 510 -5.10 50.52 105.25
CA VAL A 510 -3.98 51.34 105.69
C VAL A 510 -4.43 52.27 106.81
N ASP A 511 -3.84 52.11 107.98
CA ASP A 511 -4.25 52.81 109.19
C ASP A 511 -4.00 54.32 109.08
N TYR A 512 -5.03 55.11 109.42
CA TYR A 512 -5.01 56.57 109.37
C TYR A 512 -4.68 57.16 107.99
N PHE A 513 -4.96 56.45 106.89
CA PHE A 513 -4.60 56.90 105.54
C PHE A 513 -5.25 58.22 105.10
N LYS A 514 -6.49 58.51 105.55
CA LYS A 514 -7.12 59.81 105.30
C LYS A 514 -6.35 60.96 105.98
N PRO A 515 -6.05 60.92 107.30
CA PRO A 515 -5.10 61.84 107.93
C PRO A 515 -3.74 61.93 107.22
N PHE A 516 -3.20 60.81 106.70
CA PHE A 516 -1.98 60.83 105.90
C PHE A 516 -2.14 61.69 104.64
N ASN A 517 -3.21 61.49 103.87
CA ASN A 517 -3.49 62.28 102.67
C ASN A 517 -3.79 63.76 102.99
N ASP A 518 -4.48 64.03 104.09
CA ASP A 518 -4.80 65.40 104.52
C ASP A 518 -3.53 66.18 104.88
N THR A 519 -2.49 65.50 105.37
CA THR A 519 -1.20 66.09 105.75
C THR A 519 -0.18 66.15 104.62
N TYR A 520 -0.05 65.08 103.83
CA TYR A 520 1.02 64.93 102.83
C TYR A 520 0.55 65.10 101.37
N GLY A 521 -0.76 65.11 101.12
CA GLY A 521 -1.36 65.23 99.79
C GLY A 521 -1.58 63.88 99.09
N HIS A 522 -2.53 63.85 98.15
CA HIS A 522 -2.92 62.62 97.44
C HIS A 522 -1.81 62.03 96.55
N VAL A 523 -0.88 62.85 96.03
CA VAL A 523 0.23 62.36 95.20
C VAL A 523 1.19 61.51 96.03
N GLU A 524 1.57 62.01 97.20
CA GLU A 524 2.35 61.29 98.20
C GLU A 524 1.57 60.07 98.72
N GLY A 525 0.25 60.19 98.89
CA GLY A 525 -0.65 59.06 99.15
C GLY A 525 -0.54 57.93 98.13
N ASP A 526 -0.61 58.27 96.84
CA ASP A 526 -0.46 57.31 95.73
C ASP A 526 0.93 56.66 95.71
N GLN A 527 1.99 57.41 96.03
CA GLN A 527 3.35 56.88 96.12
C GLN A 527 3.48 55.88 97.28
N VAL A 528 2.91 56.21 98.44
CA VAL A 528 2.86 55.29 99.58
C VAL A 528 2.04 54.07 99.25
N LEU A 529 0.86 54.21 98.61
CA LEU A 529 0.07 53.06 98.17
C LEU A 529 0.83 52.15 97.21
N LYS A 530 1.62 52.68 96.28
CA LYS A 530 2.49 51.85 95.42
C LYS A 530 3.52 51.06 96.22
N GLN A 531 4.17 51.69 97.21
CA GLN A 531 5.15 51.02 98.05
C GLN A 531 4.51 49.94 98.93
N LEU A 532 3.35 50.24 99.53
CA LEU A 532 2.57 49.30 100.33
C LEU A 532 2.05 48.13 99.48
N CYS A 533 1.48 48.40 98.31
CA CYS A 533 1.01 47.36 97.39
C CYS A 533 2.15 46.48 96.89
N SER A 534 3.33 47.06 96.63
CA SER A 534 4.51 46.27 96.25
C SER A 534 5.04 45.41 97.40
N ALA A 535 4.97 45.90 98.65
CA ALA A 535 5.29 45.09 99.82
C ALA A 535 4.27 43.97 100.00
N PHE A 536 2.98 44.28 99.87
CA PHE A 536 1.88 43.34 99.97
C PHE A 536 1.91 42.25 98.87
N ASP A 537 2.22 42.60 97.61
CA ASP A 537 2.36 41.64 96.50
C ASP A 537 3.44 40.58 96.78
N ARG A 538 4.55 40.96 97.42
CA ARG A 538 5.64 40.01 97.74
C ARG A 538 5.18 38.83 98.59
N HIS A 539 4.17 39.02 99.44
CA HIS A 539 3.64 37.97 100.32
C HIS A 539 2.50 37.17 99.69
N PHE A 540 1.73 37.77 98.78
CA PHE A 540 0.45 37.21 98.32
C PHE A 540 0.34 36.99 96.80
N LYS A 541 1.44 37.13 96.04
CA LYS A 541 1.46 36.82 94.60
C LYS A 541 1.13 35.34 94.34
N PRO A 542 0.27 35.00 93.35
CA PRO A 542 -0.30 35.87 92.31
C PRO A 542 -1.66 36.50 92.64
N GLN A 543 -2.18 36.33 93.86
CA GLN A 543 -3.55 36.69 94.25
C GLN A 543 -3.55 37.84 95.27
N ALA A 544 -2.85 38.92 94.92
CA ALA A 544 -2.89 40.21 95.61
C ALA A 544 -3.72 41.20 94.80
N TYR A 545 -4.66 41.88 95.45
CA TYR A 545 -5.64 42.74 94.81
C TYR A 545 -5.69 44.11 95.47
N ARG A 546 -5.88 45.15 94.65
CA ARG A 546 -6.35 46.45 95.16
C ARG A 546 -7.87 46.41 95.20
N PHE A 547 -8.42 46.31 96.40
CA PHE A 547 -9.87 46.15 96.60
C PHE A 547 -10.62 47.46 96.36
N GLY A 548 -10.07 48.58 96.84
CA GLY A 548 -10.57 49.93 96.57
C GLY A 548 -9.85 51.00 97.38
N GLY A 549 -9.46 52.13 96.77
CA GLY A 549 -8.76 53.19 97.51
C GLY A 549 -7.46 52.71 98.16
N GLU A 550 -7.46 52.67 99.49
CA GLU A 550 -6.44 52.17 100.41
C GLU A 550 -6.67 50.72 100.91
N GLU A 551 -7.76 50.09 100.49
CA GLU A 551 -8.12 48.73 100.84
C GLU A 551 -7.40 47.72 99.93
N LEU A 552 -6.72 46.75 100.53
CA LEU A 552 -6.07 45.65 99.83
C LEU A 552 -6.76 44.33 100.19
N ALA A 553 -6.69 43.35 99.29
CA ALA A 553 -7.18 42.02 99.55
C ALA A 553 -6.20 40.97 99.06
N ALA A 554 -6.16 39.83 99.75
CA ALA A 554 -5.43 38.65 99.31
C ALA A 554 -6.29 37.41 99.44
N ILE A 555 -6.11 36.48 98.50
CA ILE A 555 -6.68 35.14 98.54
C ILE A 555 -5.52 34.15 98.42
N PHE A 556 -5.37 33.23 99.36
CA PHE A 556 -4.25 32.28 99.34
C PHE A 556 -4.63 30.98 100.05
N GLU A 557 -3.97 29.87 99.71
CA GLU A 557 -4.24 28.57 100.34
C GLU A 557 -3.17 28.24 101.40
N VAL A 558 -3.60 27.69 102.54
CA VAL A 558 -2.72 27.22 103.63
C VAL A 558 -3.12 25.79 104.05
N PRO A 559 -2.22 25.00 104.67
CA PRO A 559 -2.57 23.67 105.18
C PRO A 559 -3.68 23.71 106.24
N LEU A 560 -4.66 22.80 106.16
CA LEU A 560 -5.83 22.77 107.05
C LEU A 560 -5.45 22.65 108.54
N GLU A 561 -4.52 21.75 108.88
CA GLU A 561 -4.10 21.48 110.26
C GLU A 561 -3.46 22.69 110.95
N ALA A 562 -2.88 23.61 110.18
CA ALA A 562 -2.22 24.81 110.66
C ALA A 562 -2.90 26.09 110.16
N ALA A 563 -4.16 26.02 109.73
CA ALA A 563 -4.82 27.09 109.01
C ALA A 563 -4.79 28.44 109.76
N HIS A 564 -5.14 28.42 111.05
CA HIS A 564 -5.08 29.62 111.89
C HIS A 564 -3.65 30.16 112.02
N ALA A 565 -2.69 29.30 112.37
CA ALA A 565 -1.31 29.69 112.60
C ALA A 565 -0.65 30.26 111.34
N ARG A 566 -0.81 29.57 110.19
CA ARG A 566 -0.24 29.99 108.91
C ARG A 566 -0.91 31.24 108.34
N ALA A 567 -2.23 31.39 108.51
CA ALA A 567 -2.94 32.59 108.07
C ALA A 567 -2.49 33.82 108.85
N ILE A 568 -2.35 33.70 110.18
CA ILE A 568 -1.79 34.76 111.02
C ILE A 568 -0.32 35.03 110.68
N GLU A 569 0.50 34.00 110.52
CA GLU A 569 1.92 34.14 110.18
C GLU A 569 2.12 34.91 108.86
N SER A 570 1.35 34.57 107.81
CA SER A 570 1.42 35.29 106.53
C SER A 570 0.92 36.74 106.63
N ALA A 571 -0.13 37.00 107.42
CA ALA A 571 -0.65 38.34 107.63
C ALA A 571 0.31 39.21 108.47
N GLU A 572 0.86 38.68 109.56
CA GLU A 572 1.83 39.38 110.40
C GLU A 572 3.15 39.63 109.66
N ALA A 573 3.63 38.68 108.86
CA ALA A 573 4.81 38.90 108.02
C ALA A 573 4.61 40.06 107.03
N ALA A 574 3.42 40.17 106.42
CA ALA A 574 3.08 41.31 105.58
C ALA A 574 2.94 42.61 106.39
N ARG A 575 2.41 42.55 107.62
CA ARG A 575 2.22 43.72 108.50
C ARG A 575 3.56 44.30 108.93
N GLU A 576 4.46 43.44 109.40
CA GLU A 576 5.80 43.80 109.83
C GLU A 576 6.64 44.32 108.66
N ASP A 577 6.55 43.71 107.47
CA ASP A 577 7.24 44.20 106.27
C ASP A 577 6.74 45.60 105.86
N ILE A 578 5.42 45.83 105.92
CA ILE A 578 4.83 47.16 105.69
C ILE A 578 5.28 48.18 106.75
N GLU A 579 5.24 47.83 108.03
CA GLU A 579 5.71 48.71 109.13
C GLU A 579 7.22 49.01 109.00
N SER A 580 8.01 48.03 108.57
CA SER A 580 9.47 48.14 108.37
C SER A 580 9.87 49.12 107.26
N LEU A 581 8.95 49.46 106.35
CA LEU A 581 9.16 50.54 105.38
C LEU A 581 9.41 51.89 106.08
N ASN A 582 9.06 52.01 107.37
CA ASN A 582 9.32 53.18 108.22
C ASN A 582 8.84 54.50 107.58
N ILE A 583 7.75 54.45 106.82
CA ILE A 583 7.18 55.60 106.13
C ILE A 583 6.58 56.52 107.19
N ARG A 584 7.14 57.73 107.34
CA ARG A 584 6.74 58.68 108.39
C ARG A 584 5.27 59.08 108.25
N HIS A 585 4.50 58.92 109.33
CA HIS A 585 3.11 59.40 109.45
C HIS A 585 2.94 60.16 110.76
N GLN A 586 3.10 61.49 110.72
CA GLN A 586 3.16 62.30 111.96
C GLN A 586 1.86 62.32 112.78
N ASP A 587 0.71 62.26 112.08
CA ASP A 587 -0.64 62.29 112.68
C ASP A 587 -1.14 60.91 113.11
N SER A 588 -0.38 59.84 112.80
CA SER A 588 -0.63 58.51 113.36
C SER A 588 -0.06 58.41 114.77
N PRO A 589 -0.76 57.76 115.71
CA PRO A 589 -0.21 57.38 117.02
C PRO A 589 1.08 56.55 116.91
N PHE A 590 1.24 55.78 115.82
CA PHE A 590 2.41 54.92 115.57
C PHE A 590 3.62 55.66 114.97
N LYS A 591 3.45 56.92 114.56
CA LYS A 591 4.47 57.75 113.87
C LYS A 591 4.94 57.24 112.51
N VAL A 592 4.54 56.02 112.11
CA VAL A 592 4.74 55.43 110.79
C VAL A 592 3.42 54.93 110.20
N VAL A 593 3.40 54.72 108.88
CA VAL A 593 2.28 54.07 108.18
C VAL A 593 2.22 52.61 108.59
N THR A 594 1.04 52.16 108.97
CA THR A 594 0.75 50.80 109.44
C THR A 594 -0.49 50.27 108.73
N VAL A 595 -0.76 48.98 108.83
CA VAL A 595 -1.90 48.33 108.20
C VAL A 595 -2.59 47.43 109.23
N SER A 596 -3.91 47.41 109.19
CA SER A 596 -4.70 46.45 109.96
C SER A 596 -5.22 45.36 109.02
N PHE A 597 -5.21 44.11 109.49
CA PHE A 597 -5.66 42.95 108.71
C PHE A 597 -6.84 42.25 109.36
N GLY A 598 -7.86 41.96 108.55
CA GLY A 598 -8.95 41.06 108.87
C GLY A 598 -8.80 39.76 108.09
N VAL A 599 -8.63 38.65 108.80
CA VAL A 599 -8.34 37.34 108.19
C VAL A 599 -9.43 36.34 108.52
N THR A 600 -9.86 35.57 107.52
CA THR A 600 -10.81 34.47 107.73
C THR A 600 -10.59 33.32 106.76
N ILE A 601 -11.13 32.15 107.08
CA ILE A 601 -11.11 30.96 106.21
C ILE A 601 -12.38 30.94 105.37
N ILE A 602 -12.26 30.77 104.05
CA ILE A 602 -13.42 30.53 103.19
C ILE A 602 -13.99 29.15 103.49
N GLN A 603 -15.28 29.09 103.81
CA GLN A 603 -16.05 27.88 104.06
C GLN A 603 -16.78 27.44 102.77
N PRO A 604 -17.08 26.14 102.60
CA PRO A 604 -17.85 25.65 101.46
C PRO A 604 -19.23 26.31 101.31
N ASP A 605 -19.87 26.73 102.40
CA ASP A 605 -21.20 27.35 102.44
C ASP A 605 -21.17 28.89 102.40
N ASP A 606 -19.99 29.50 102.25
CA ASP A 606 -19.91 30.96 102.08
C ASP A 606 -20.52 31.41 100.75
N THR A 607 -21.30 32.48 100.77
CA THR A 607 -21.42 33.38 99.62
C THR A 607 -20.28 34.41 99.64
N ILE A 608 -20.06 35.08 98.50
CA ILE A 608 -19.09 36.20 98.41
C ILE A 608 -19.32 37.21 99.55
N GLU A 609 -20.58 37.58 99.77
CA GLU A 609 -20.97 38.55 100.79
C GLU A 609 -20.65 38.06 102.20
N SER A 610 -20.92 36.79 102.50
CA SER A 610 -20.68 36.24 103.84
C SER A 610 -19.18 36.08 104.19
N ALA A 611 -18.35 35.72 103.20
CA ALA A 611 -16.90 35.65 103.38
C ALA A 611 -16.29 37.05 103.58
N LEU A 612 -16.71 38.01 102.75
CA LEU A 612 -16.29 39.40 102.85
C LEU A 612 -16.73 40.05 104.17
N ASP A 613 -18.00 39.92 104.55
CA ASP A 613 -18.54 40.47 105.81
C ASP A 613 -17.76 39.92 107.02
N ARG A 614 -17.37 38.65 106.99
CA ARG A 614 -16.57 38.06 108.07
C ARG A 614 -15.14 38.58 108.11
N ALA A 615 -14.49 38.75 106.97
CA ALA A 615 -13.16 39.35 106.90
C ALA A 615 -13.20 40.84 107.29
N ASP A 616 -14.23 41.57 106.88
CA ASP A 616 -14.43 42.99 107.20
C ASP A 616 -14.69 43.19 108.70
N GLN A 617 -15.51 42.34 109.33
CA GLN A 617 -15.71 42.41 110.76
C GLN A 617 -14.43 42.06 111.55
N ALA A 618 -13.57 41.19 111.02
CA ALA A 618 -12.25 40.94 111.61
C ALA A 618 -11.35 42.18 111.48
N LEU A 619 -11.35 42.83 110.32
CA LEU A 619 -10.61 44.07 110.07
C LEU A 619 -11.10 45.21 110.97
N TYR A 620 -12.42 45.33 111.15
CA TYR A 620 -13.03 46.29 112.07
C TYR A 620 -12.57 46.07 113.51
N GLN A 621 -12.54 44.82 113.98
CA GLN A 621 -12.02 44.47 115.30
C GLN A 621 -10.54 44.82 115.45
N ALA A 622 -9.72 44.61 114.42
CA ALA A 622 -8.32 45.03 114.42
C ALA A 622 -8.19 46.55 114.58
N LYS A 623 -9.05 47.33 113.93
CA LYS A 623 -9.07 48.79 114.06
C LYS A 623 -9.54 49.26 115.44
N GLU A 624 -10.50 48.60 116.07
CA GLU A 624 -10.99 48.96 117.41
C GLU A 624 -10.01 48.57 118.53
N ALA A 625 -9.34 47.43 118.41
CA ALA A 625 -8.40 46.94 119.40
C ALA A 625 -7.03 47.66 119.38
N GLY A 626 -6.92 48.77 118.64
CA GLY A 626 -5.73 49.62 118.65
C GLY A 626 -5.05 49.85 117.30
N ARG A 627 -5.49 49.19 116.20
CA ARG A 627 -4.85 49.20 114.87
C ARG A 627 -3.46 48.54 114.84
N ASN A 628 -2.81 48.52 113.67
CA ASN A 628 -1.51 47.89 113.43
C ASN A 628 -1.45 46.44 113.95
N GLN A 629 -2.48 45.65 113.62
CA GLN A 629 -2.56 44.26 114.06
C GLN A 629 -3.42 43.41 113.12
N THR A 630 -3.26 42.10 113.24
CA THR A 630 -4.11 41.12 112.57
C THR A 630 -5.14 40.56 113.53
N ILE A 631 -6.40 40.56 113.12
CA ILE A 631 -7.45 39.78 113.79
C ILE A 631 -7.90 38.66 112.85
N PHE A 632 -7.81 37.43 113.37
CA PHE A 632 -8.42 36.27 112.72
C PHE A 632 -9.80 36.03 113.28
N ARG A 633 -10.79 35.88 112.39
CA ARG A 633 -12.14 35.51 112.77
C ARG A 633 -12.50 34.13 112.25
N SER A 634 -12.68 33.20 113.19
CA SER A 634 -13.20 31.87 112.88
C SER A 634 -14.65 31.95 112.40
N PRO A 635 -15.05 31.15 111.40
CA PRO A 635 -16.47 30.90 111.13
C PRO A 635 -17.14 30.32 112.38
N ARG A 636 -18.36 30.76 112.69
CA ARG A 636 -19.13 30.21 113.83
C ARG A 636 -19.60 28.80 113.49
N GLY A 637 -19.13 27.80 114.25
CA GLY A 637 -19.72 26.46 114.21
C GLY A 637 -21.15 26.47 114.73
N HIS A 638 -22.09 25.91 113.97
CA HIS A 638 -23.40 25.54 114.48
C HIS A 638 -23.22 24.54 115.63
N SER A 639 -23.66 24.93 116.84
CA SER A 639 -23.70 24.06 118.01
C SER A 639 -24.87 23.07 117.95
N SER A 640 -24.59 21.82 118.35
CA SER A 640 -25.50 20.72 118.73
C SER A 640 -26.08 19.89 117.56
N LYS A 641 -25.99 18.55 117.55
CA LYS A 641 -25.82 17.57 118.64
C LYS A 641 -24.82 16.48 118.31
#